data_AF-A0A8S4SGN2-F1
#
_entry.id   AF-A0A8S4SGN2-F1
#
_cell.length_a   1.000
_cell.length_b   1.000
_cell.length_c   1.000
_cell.angle_alpha   90.00
_cell.angle_beta   90.00
_cell.angle_gamma   90.00
#
_symmetry.space_group_name_H-M   'P 1'
#
loop_
_entity.id
_entity.type
_entity.pdbx_description
1 polymer ?
#
loop_
_entity_poly.entity_id
_entity_poly.type
_entity_poly.pdbx_seq_one_letter_code
_entity_poly.pdbx_strand_id
1 'polypeptide(L)'
;MLNTVRNAGSLPVSMDTENESTKKKLRPVLYKRAHSTSPVAPRPQDPTQAKNLAKYRRCQSHSPSNEKNLVLEQYALLKELETRVGAPDEALSDIRVLTLRGWPAHDILLLLRDDLNIKRTSEISGIFGPQVLQQLMAQLNPVPEEVLSMGAELMARRIELLKLLRCKHRSDRATYLTNMEWKAKNDDFDTETEQLQRMVAGTAENLKAKMTYSIELAKIPWIDRDSYTKKIERLQKENATLQCKIEELTKKSNQEAKITECNKPETDTRYQTLNEELSKERANRESLKEVVASAESMLRVARARIVTLERQLKEASTTLETTQRKYKDLEHLYRHRKSSYDARSKKLMEVSKTGELTIESLSRQRDALELRVKELRDQAEASERAIEARQAQERARVEMLQAKEKCTAASNEHVTELECRIKELEEQLIFLRERSTHLVDMERKRCFEYIPSRESEPSDRETEIWKELQATRVALSRAEDEVRHCKADKDSFLNSLSKIAQEEGGDKEDKMAAELLSREQKIMKLQQVIDEQQENEKIMEHSMTEYENQLAALRLEVKQLRNYELYTKEISHQDLQTELLELSMQVEQLTRERSALVTTAASRALMLERHERSADLFTKMTRARRELTAFLENGTDPPAISYNLHTEISRSLTSMCARAADTWSALRAERARVLHLESAVLAQSLQLEKEGRVRTQLERRKTLLEREIVRTRHTVSTSKIVKNRSLVDI
;
A
#
# COMPACT_ATOMS: atom_id res chain seq x y z
N MET A 1 0.62 13.12 68.25
CA MET A 1 1.96 13.74 68.15
C MET A 1 2.07 14.39 66.79
N LEU A 2 2.29 15.71 66.79
CA LEU A 2 2.85 16.60 65.74
C LEU A 2 2.39 16.40 64.27
N ASN A 3 2.10 17.41 63.46
CA ASN A 3 1.76 18.82 63.59
C ASN A 3 1.62 19.29 62.12
N THR A 4 0.63 20.14 61.80
CA THR A 4 0.74 21.31 60.87
C THR A 4 1.23 21.09 59.40
N VAL A 5 0.82 21.79 58.33
CA VAL A 5 0.07 23.03 58.07
C VAL A 5 0.00 23.22 56.55
N ARG A 6 -1.12 23.81 56.09
CA ARG A 6 -1.37 24.75 54.96
C ARG A 6 -0.75 24.52 53.57
N ASN A 7 -1.43 24.67 52.43
CA ASN A 7 -2.44 25.62 51.88
C ASN A 7 -1.81 26.50 50.77
N ALA A 8 -2.63 26.84 49.76
CA ALA A 8 -2.45 27.79 48.64
C ALA A 8 -1.52 27.32 47.49
N GLY A 9 -1.84 27.46 46.19
CA GLY A 9 -2.81 28.31 45.50
C GLY A 9 -2.07 29.31 44.60
N SER A 10 -2.15 29.17 43.27
CA SER A 10 -2.10 30.27 42.27
C SER A 10 -1.97 29.74 40.82
N LEU A 11 -2.97 30.10 40.00
CA LEU A 11 -2.82 30.47 38.58
C LEU A 11 -2.54 31.99 38.53
N PRO A 12 -2.38 32.67 37.36
CA PRO A 12 -2.05 32.27 35.98
C PRO A 12 -0.83 33.09 35.46
N VAL A 13 -0.50 33.07 34.15
CA VAL A 13 -0.18 34.28 33.35
C VAL A 13 -0.02 33.91 31.87
N SER A 14 -0.79 34.65 31.05
CA SER A 14 -0.77 34.78 29.60
C SER A 14 0.47 35.55 29.13
N MET A 15 1.09 35.14 28.02
CA MET A 15 2.02 35.98 27.28
C MET A 15 1.67 36.02 25.80
N ASP A 16 1.31 37.23 25.37
CA ASP A 16 1.25 37.69 24.00
C ASP A 16 2.64 37.61 23.35
N THR A 17 2.70 37.26 22.06
CA THR A 17 3.91 37.43 21.24
C THR A 17 3.57 38.08 19.91
N GLU A 18 4.32 39.14 19.65
CA GLU A 18 4.18 40.13 18.59
C GLU A 18 4.58 39.58 17.21
N ASN A 19 3.93 40.14 16.19
CA ASN A 19 4.22 39.99 14.77
C ASN A 19 5.43 40.86 14.36
N GLU A 20 6.43 40.28 13.68
CA GLU A 20 7.32 41.03 12.80
C GLU A 20 7.31 40.47 11.37
N SER A 21 6.74 41.25 10.46
CA SER A 21 6.67 41.00 9.02
C SER A 21 7.93 41.51 8.30
N THR A 22 8.65 40.64 7.59
CA THR A 22 9.70 41.05 6.65
C THR A 22 9.25 40.87 5.19
N LYS A 23 9.11 42.02 4.51
CA LYS A 23 8.78 42.18 3.08
C LYS A 23 9.88 41.64 2.17
N LYS A 24 9.54 40.89 1.11
CA LYS A 24 10.44 40.65 -0.03
C LYS A 24 9.79 41.03 -1.37
N LYS A 25 10.66 41.58 -2.23
CA LYS A 25 10.46 42.40 -3.42
C LYS A 25 9.88 41.64 -4.62
N LEU A 26 8.99 42.33 -5.34
CA LEU A 26 8.52 42.04 -6.69
C LEU A 26 9.31 42.87 -7.73
N ARG A 27 9.63 42.27 -8.88
CA ARG A 27 9.63 42.81 -10.26
C ARG A 27 10.49 41.91 -11.21
N PRO A 28 10.35 42.01 -12.54
CA PRO A 28 9.20 42.45 -13.34
C PRO A 28 8.83 41.49 -14.51
N VAL A 29 7.58 41.61 -14.92
CA VAL A 29 7.02 41.10 -16.19
C VAL A 29 7.54 41.95 -17.35
N LEU A 30 7.98 41.30 -18.43
CA LEU A 30 8.20 41.93 -19.73
C LEU A 30 7.27 41.29 -20.76
N TYR A 31 6.26 42.07 -21.16
CA TYR A 31 5.49 41.90 -22.38
C TYR A 31 6.39 42.16 -23.60
N LYS A 32 6.30 41.33 -24.65
CA LYS A 32 6.39 41.80 -26.04
C LYS A 32 5.55 40.93 -26.98
N ARG A 33 5.05 41.64 -27.99
CA ARG A 33 3.90 41.40 -28.87
C ARG A 33 4.28 40.61 -30.12
N ALA A 34 3.26 39.98 -30.70
CA ALA A 34 3.12 39.31 -31.99
C ALA A 34 4.01 39.75 -33.16
N HIS A 35 4.38 38.77 -34.00
CA HIS A 35 4.21 38.83 -35.47
C HIS A 35 3.96 37.42 -36.04
N SER A 36 3.06 37.39 -37.02
CA SER A 36 2.64 36.25 -37.84
C SER A 36 3.75 35.71 -38.74
N THR A 37 3.70 34.43 -39.08
CA THR A 37 3.49 33.94 -40.46
C THR A 37 3.37 32.41 -40.45
N SER A 38 2.34 31.93 -41.15
CA SER A 38 2.18 30.54 -41.57
C SER A 38 3.33 30.12 -42.49
N PRO A 39 3.63 28.82 -42.58
CA PRO A 39 3.25 28.19 -43.85
C PRO A 39 2.47 26.89 -43.66
N VAL A 40 1.57 26.73 -44.62
CA VAL A 40 0.68 25.62 -44.92
C VAL A 40 1.46 24.45 -45.53
N ALA A 41 0.93 23.24 -45.27
CA ALA A 41 1.07 21.95 -45.98
C ALA A 41 2.12 20.93 -45.49
N PRO A 42 1.90 19.61 -45.69
CA PRO A 42 0.64 18.90 -46.01
C PRO A 42 0.36 17.64 -45.16
N ARG A 43 -0.94 17.29 -45.11
CA ARG A 43 -1.41 15.92 -44.84
C ARG A 43 -0.84 14.95 -45.88
N PRO A 44 -0.53 13.70 -45.52
CA PRO A 44 -0.61 12.60 -46.47
C PRO A 44 -2.06 12.09 -46.46
N GLN A 45 -2.76 12.34 -47.57
CA GLN A 45 -3.86 11.48 -48.00
C GLN A 45 -3.29 10.17 -48.53
N ASP A 46 -4.04 9.09 -48.30
CA ASP A 46 -3.90 7.82 -48.97
C ASP A 46 -3.73 7.96 -50.49
N PRO A 47 -3.02 7.01 -51.09
CA PRO A 47 -3.45 6.47 -52.36
C PRO A 47 -3.74 4.97 -52.21
N THR A 48 -5.01 4.66 -52.43
CA THR A 48 -5.42 3.41 -53.08
C THR A 48 -4.48 3.06 -54.23
N GLN A 49 -3.92 1.85 -54.23
CA GLN A 49 -4.07 0.93 -55.36
C GLN A 49 -3.53 -0.46 -55.04
N ALA A 50 -4.43 -1.42 -55.23
CA ALA A 50 -4.16 -2.83 -55.34
C ALA A 50 -3.02 -3.11 -56.32
N LYS A 51 -1.97 -3.80 -55.84
CA LYS A 51 -1.20 -4.74 -56.68
C LYS A 51 -0.99 -6.03 -55.92
N ASN A 52 -1.81 -6.99 -56.35
CA ASN A 52 -1.69 -8.42 -56.23
C ASN A 52 -0.23 -8.92 -56.16
N LEU A 53 0.05 -9.75 -55.17
CA LEU A 53 1.09 -10.76 -55.24
C LEU A 53 0.54 -12.07 -54.64
N ALA A 54 -0.46 -12.59 -55.36
CA ALA A 54 -0.79 -14.00 -55.36
C ALA A 54 0.44 -14.78 -55.84
N LYS A 55 1.12 -15.48 -54.93
CA LYS A 55 2.04 -16.54 -55.30
C LYS A 55 1.23 -17.79 -55.62
N TYR A 56 1.11 -18.06 -56.92
CA TYR A 56 1.00 -19.38 -57.55
C TYR A 56 0.30 -20.49 -56.71
N ARG A 57 -1.03 -20.50 -56.77
CA ARG A 57 -1.76 -21.78 -56.96
C ARG A 57 -2.29 -21.79 -58.38
N ARG A 58 -1.58 -22.55 -59.21
CA ARG A 58 -2.05 -22.99 -60.53
C ARG A 58 -3.44 -23.61 -60.32
N CYS A 59 -4.47 -22.94 -60.82
CA CYS A 59 -5.70 -23.64 -61.16
C CYS A 59 -5.34 -24.52 -62.35
N GLN A 60 -5.06 -25.80 -62.11
CA GLN A 60 -5.35 -26.78 -63.13
C GLN A 60 -6.87 -26.81 -63.24
N SER A 61 -7.36 -26.34 -64.38
CA SER A 61 -8.68 -26.68 -64.87
C SER A 61 -8.83 -28.19 -64.80
N HIS A 62 -9.54 -28.67 -63.79
CA HIS A 62 -9.95 -30.06 -63.71
C HIS A 62 -10.99 -30.28 -64.80
N SER A 63 -10.51 -30.77 -65.93
CA SER A 63 -11.32 -31.48 -66.91
C SER A 63 -12.10 -32.58 -66.19
N PRO A 64 -13.34 -32.92 -66.59
CA PRO A 64 -14.19 -33.93 -65.93
C PRO A 64 -13.58 -35.35 -65.91
N SER A 65 -12.43 -35.54 -66.56
CA SER A 65 -11.66 -36.77 -66.61
C SER A 65 -10.81 -37.04 -65.36
N ASN A 66 -10.39 -36.01 -64.60
CA ASN A 66 -9.52 -36.23 -63.43
C ASN A 66 -10.28 -36.67 -62.16
N GLU A 67 -11.54 -36.26 -61.97
CA GLU A 67 -12.35 -36.74 -60.83
C GLU A 67 -12.75 -38.21 -61.00
N LYS A 68 -12.97 -38.67 -62.24
CA LYS A 68 -13.24 -40.09 -62.52
C LYS A 68 -12.03 -40.97 -62.23
N ASN A 69 -10.82 -40.49 -62.52
CA ASN A 69 -9.58 -41.24 -62.23
C ASN A 69 -9.31 -41.34 -60.72
N LEU A 70 -9.59 -40.29 -59.95
CA LEU A 70 -9.41 -40.32 -58.49
C LEU A 70 -10.40 -41.28 -57.81
N VAL A 71 -11.65 -41.34 -58.31
CA VAL A 71 -12.67 -42.29 -57.81
C VAL A 71 -12.30 -43.72 -58.20
N LEU A 72 -11.76 -43.95 -59.41
CA LEU A 72 -11.28 -45.26 -59.84
C LEU A 72 -10.04 -45.72 -59.07
N GLU A 73 -9.10 -44.83 -58.76
CA GLU A 73 -7.94 -45.13 -57.91
C GLU A 73 -8.36 -45.45 -56.46
N GLN A 74 -9.31 -44.70 -55.90
CA GLN A 74 -9.84 -44.98 -54.56
C GLN A 74 -10.64 -46.28 -54.52
N TYR A 75 -11.37 -46.62 -55.59
CA TYR A 75 -12.08 -47.90 -55.72
C TYR A 75 -11.10 -49.08 -55.87
N ALA A 76 -10.01 -48.91 -56.63
CA ALA A 76 -8.96 -49.92 -56.78
C ALA A 76 -8.24 -50.19 -55.45
N LEU A 77 -7.91 -49.14 -54.69
CA LEU A 77 -7.33 -49.28 -53.34
C LEU A 77 -8.30 -49.96 -52.35
N LEU A 78 -9.61 -49.75 -52.50
CA LEU A 78 -10.63 -50.42 -51.69
C LEU A 78 -10.72 -51.92 -52.01
N LYS A 79 -10.70 -52.30 -53.31
CA LYS A 79 -10.64 -53.70 -53.76
C LYS A 79 -9.34 -54.41 -53.34
N GLU A 80 -8.23 -53.68 -53.28
CA GLU A 80 -6.96 -54.19 -52.79
C GLU A 80 -6.96 -54.40 -51.26
N LEU A 81 -7.71 -53.59 -50.51
CA LEU A 81 -7.95 -53.80 -49.07
C LEU A 81 -8.91 -54.97 -48.81
N GLU A 82 -9.96 -55.12 -49.62
CA GLU A 82 -10.93 -56.22 -49.55
C GLU A 82 -10.27 -57.59 -49.75
N THR A 83 -9.35 -57.68 -50.72
CA THR A 83 -8.56 -58.90 -50.99
C THR A 83 -7.54 -59.21 -49.88
N ARG A 84 -7.03 -58.21 -49.15
CA ARG A 84 -6.10 -58.41 -48.01
C ARG A 84 -6.79 -58.83 -46.72
N VAL A 85 -8.08 -58.54 -46.56
CA VAL A 85 -8.86 -58.85 -45.34
C VAL A 85 -9.59 -60.21 -45.43
N GLY A 86 -9.70 -60.81 -46.62
CA GLY A 86 -10.25 -62.16 -46.80
C GLY A 86 -11.76 -62.26 -46.53
N ALA A 87 -12.51 -61.19 -46.78
CA ALA A 87 -13.96 -61.18 -46.66
C ALA A 87 -14.62 -61.76 -47.93
N PRO A 88 -15.66 -62.62 -47.82
CA PRO A 88 -16.41 -63.11 -48.98
C PRO A 88 -17.23 -61.99 -49.64
N ASP A 89 -17.28 -62.01 -50.99
CA ASP A 89 -17.77 -60.96 -51.92
C ASP A 89 -19.24 -60.49 -51.71
N GLU A 90 -20.01 -61.12 -50.80
CA GLU A 90 -21.43 -60.82 -50.55
C GLU A 90 -21.71 -60.03 -49.26
N ALA A 91 -20.72 -59.78 -48.39
CA ALA A 91 -20.97 -59.21 -47.06
C ALA A 91 -21.03 -57.66 -46.99
N LEU A 92 -20.82 -56.94 -48.10
CA LEU A 92 -20.63 -55.48 -48.11
C LEU A 92 -21.50 -54.72 -49.14
N SER A 93 -22.75 -55.17 -49.37
CA SER A 93 -23.68 -54.50 -50.28
C SER A 93 -24.15 -53.09 -49.84
N ASP A 94 -23.55 -52.47 -48.82
CA ASP A 94 -24.01 -51.21 -48.25
C ASP A 94 -22.86 -50.27 -47.79
N ILE A 95 -21.72 -50.24 -48.51
CA ILE A 95 -20.67 -49.22 -48.27
C ILE A 95 -21.10 -47.89 -48.93
N ARG A 96 -21.52 -46.92 -48.11
CA ARG A 96 -21.85 -45.56 -48.56
C ARG A 96 -20.62 -44.64 -48.52
N VAL A 97 -20.24 -44.09 -49.66
CA VAL A 97 -19.19 -43.05 -49.75
C VAL A 97 -19.82 -41.68 -49.50
N LEU A 98 -19.45 -41.01 -48.40
CA LEU A 98 -19.93 -39.67 -48.06
C LEU A 98 -18.88 -38.59 -48.36
N THR A 99 -19.28 -37.51 -49.03
CA THR A 99 -18.42 -36.35 -49.28
C THR A 99 -18.48 -35.40 -48.08
N LEU A 100 -17.41 -35.35 -47.29
CA LEU A 100 -17.35 -34.60 -46.00
C LEU A 100 -17.10 -33.09 -46.16
N ARG A 101 -17.20 -32.53 -47.36
CA ARG A 101 -16.86 -31.13 -47.62
C ARG A 101 -18.00 -30.23 -47.12
N GLY A 102 -17.74 -29.43 -46.09
CA GLY A 102 -18.72 -28.51 -45.49
C GLY A 102 -19.41 -29.04 -44.22
N TRP A 103 -19.08 -30.26 -43.80
CA TRP A 103 -19.54 -30.78 -42.51
C TRP A 103 -18.77 -30.08 -41.39
N PRO A 104 -19.45 -29.56 -40.35
CA PRO A 104 -18.76 -28.98 -39.22
C PRO A 104 -17.98 -30.06 -38.46
N ALA A 105 -16.82 -29.70 -37.90
CA ALA A 105 -15.85 -30.65 -37.38
C ALA A 105 -16.40 -31.62 -36.31
N HIS A 106 -17.47 -31.21 -35.59
CA HIS A 106 -18.12 -32.07 -34.59
C HIS A 106 -18.85 -33.26 -35.21
N ASP A 107 -19.47 -33.10 -36.38
CA ASP A 107 -20.19 -34.19 -37.07
C ASP A 107 -19.22 -35.22 -37.66
N ILE A 108 -18.06 -34.76 -38.12
CA ILE A 108 -16.99 -35.65 -38.62
C ILE A 108 -16.37 -36.46 -37.48
N LEU A 109 -16.22 -35.85 -36.30
CA LEU A 109 -15.71 -36.53 -35.10
C LEU A 109 -16.68 -37.62 -34.58
N LEU A 110 -17.99 -37.49 -34.82
CA LEU A 110 -18.97 -38.52 -34.47
C LEU A 110 -18.88 -39.75 -35.37
N LEU A 111 -18.43 -39.61 -36.63
CA LEU A 111 -18.24 -40.71 -37.57
C LEU A 111 -16.95 -41.53 -37.32
N LEU A 112 -15.97 -40.95 -36.61
CA LEU A 112 -14.64 -41.54 -36.37
C LEU A 112 -14.48 -42.18 -34.98
N ARG A 113 -15.52 -42.17 -34.13
CA ARG A 113 -15.46 -42.74 -32.76
C ARG A 113 -16.03 -44.17 -32.72
N ASP A 114 -15.13 -45.15 -32.74
CA ASP A 114 -15.44 -46.58 -32.51
C ASP A 114 -15.95 -46.88 -31.09
N ASP A 115 -15.83 -45.93 -30.16
CA ASP A 115 -16.21 -46.03 -28.75
C ASP A 115 -17.73 -46.13 -28.50
N LEU A 116 -18.57 -45.94 -29.53
CA LEU A 116 -20.03 -46.13 -29.42
C LEU A 116 -20.47 -47.60 -29.51
N ASN A 117 -19.62 -48.50 -30.03
CA ASN A 117 -19.90 -49.94 -30.12
C ASN A 117 -19.41 -50.75 -28.90
N ILE A 118 -18.82 -50.10 -27.90
CA ILE A 118 -18.41 -50.77 -26.66
C ILE A 118 -19.68 -51.13 -25.88
N LYS A 119 -19.94 -52.44 -25.76
CA LYS A 119 -20.97 -53.01 -24.87
C LYS A 119 -21.00 -52.24 -23.56
N ARG A 120 -22.20 -51.76 -23.18
CA ARG A 120 -22.54 -51.09 -21.93
C ARG A 120 -21.91 -51.82 -20.71
N THR A 121 -20.67 -51.54 -20.40
CA THR A 121 -20.15 -51.65 -19.04
C THR A 121 -20.40 -50.31 -18.39
N SER A 122 -21.28 -50.32 -17.41
CA SER A 122 -21.75 -49.15 -16.64
C SER A 122 -20.61 -48.35 -15.97
N GLU A 123 -19.38 -48.86 -15.98
CA GLU A 123 -18.22 -48.26 -15.33
C GLU A 123 -17.51 -47.17 -16.15
N ILE A 124 -17.64 -47.16 -17.49
CA ILE A 124 -16.95 -46.15 -18.33
C ILE A 124 -17.73 -44.82 -18.41
N SER A 125 -18.98 -44.79 -17.91
CA SER A 125 -19.77 -43.55 -17.80
C SER A 125 -19.18 -42.50 -16.84
N GLY A 126 -18.17 -42.88 -16.02
CA GLY A 126 -17.61 -42.03 -14.98
C GLY A 126 -16.40 -41.17 -15.35
N ILE A 127 -15.77 -41.33 -16.52
CA ILE A 127 -14.44 -40.72 -16.76
C ILE A 127 -14.51 -39.26 -17.21
N PHE A 128 -15.62 -38.80 -17.81
CA PHE A 128 -15.78 -37.41 -18.27
C PHE A 128 -17.16 -36.80 -17.96
N GLY A 129 -17.88 -37.26 -16.94
CA GLY A 129 -19.25 -36.80 -16.64
C GLY A 129 -19.42 -35.30 -16.30
N PRO A 130 -20.65 -34.82 -16.10
CA PRO A 130 -20.95 -33.44 -15.71
C PRO A 130 -20.15 -32.95 -14.48
N GLN A 131 -19.83 -33.87 -13.55
CA GLN A 131 -18.98 -33.59 -12.39
C GLN A 131 -17.54 -33.26 -12.79
N VAL A 132 -16.98 -33.94 -13.80
CA VAL A 132 -15.63 -33.67 -14.32
C VAL A 132 -15.60 -32.35 -15.07
N LEU A 133 -16.66 -32.04 -15.83
CA LEU A 133 -16.79 -30.74 -16.49
C LEU A 133 -16.92 -29.60 -15.46
N GLN A 134 -17.69 -29.80 -14.38
CA GLN A 134 -17.81 -28.85 -13.28
C GLN A 134 -16.48 -28.66 -12.55
N GLN A 135 -15.73 -29.74 -12.33
CA GLN A 135 -14.39 -29.69 -11.74
C GLN A 135 -13.38 -28.98 -12.65
N LEU A 136 -13.43 -29.23 -13.96
CA LEU A 136 -12.62 -28.52 -14.96
C LEU A 136 -12.97 -27.04 -14.99
N MET A 137 -14.26 -26.67 -14.98
CA MET A 137 -14.68 -25.27 -14.88
C MET A 137 -14.17 -24.61 -13.60
N ALA A 138 -14.26 -25.29 -12.46
CA ALA A 138 -13.75 -24.78 -11.19
C ALA A 138 -12.22 -24.56 -11.18
N GLN A 139 -11.46 -25.40 -11.90
CA GLN A 139 -10.00 -25.28 -12.01
C GLN A 139 -9.57 -24.26 -13.08
N LEU A 140 -10.34 -24.12 -14.15
CA LEU A 140 -10.02 -23.27 -15.30
C LEU A 140 -10.47 -21.82 -15.09
N ASN A 141 -11.63 -21.58 -14.46
CA ASN A 141 -12.15 -20.23 -14.23
C ASN A 141 -11.19 -19.25 -13.50
N PRO A 142 -10.36 -19.65 -12.52
CA PRO A 142 -9.43 -18.71 -11.87
C PRO A 142 -8.19 -18.37 -12.72
N VAL A 143 -7.84 -19.16 -13.74
CA VAL A 143 -6.58 -18.98 -14.49
C VAL A 143 -6.46 -17.61 -15.18
N PRO A 144 -7.51 -17.05 -15.84
CA PRO A 144 -7.45 -15.69 -16.37
C PRO A 144 -7.21 -14.62 -15.30
N GLU A 145 -7.77 -14.79 -14.10
CA GLU A 145 -7.55 -13.87 -12.98
C GLU A 145 -6.13 -13.98 -12.41
N GLU A 146 -5.59 -15.20 -12.31
CA GLU A 146 -4.18 -15.43 -11.92
C GLU A 146 -3.21 -14.79 -12.92
N VAL A 147 -3.50 -14.87 -14.23
CA VAL A 147 -2.71 -14.18 -15.27
C VAL A 147 -2.78 -12.66 -15.14
N LEU A 148 -3.95 -12.11 -14.82
CA LEU A 148 -4.10 -10.67 -14.54
C LEU A 148 -3.36 -10.26 -13.27
N SER A 149 -3.39 -11.08 -12.21
CA SER A 149 -2.67 -10.85 -10.96
C SER A 149 -1.15 -10.84 -11.18
N MET A 150 -0.61 -11.84 -11.88
CA MET A 150 0.81 -11.86 -12.27
C MET A 150 1.16 -10.67 -13.16
N GLY A 151 0.24 -10.28 -14.05
CA GLY A 151 0.32 -9.08 -14.85
C GLY A 151 0.47 -7.81 -14.01
N ALA A 152 -0.36 -7.65 -12.99
CA ALA A 152 -0.30 -6.52 -12.06
C ALA A 152 1.02 -6.50 -11.28
N GLU A 153 1.52 -7.65 -10.81
CA GLU A 153 2.83 -7.75 -10.15
C GLU A 153 3.99 -7.36 -11.08
N LEU A 154 3.97 -7.80 -12.35
CA LEU A 154 4.95 -7.41 -13.35
C LEU A 154 4.92 -5.91 -13.62
N MET A 155 3.73 -5.31 -13.69
CA MET A 155 3.56 -3.86 -13.86
C MET A 155 4.07 -3.09 -12.64
N ALA A 156 3.80 -3.55 -11.43
CA ALA A 156 4.31 -2.95 -10.20
C ALA A 156 5.85 -2.94 -10.19
N ARG A 157 6.49 -4.09 -10.50
CA ARG A 157 7.95 -4.19 -10.61
C ARG A 157 8.51 -3.30 -11.73
N ARG A 158 7.81 -3.20 -12.87
CA ARG A 158 8.20 -2.28 -13.96
C ARG A 158 8.17 -0.83 -13.49
N ILE A 159 7.13 -0.41 -12.77
CA ILE A 159 7.01 0.94 -12.22
C ILE A 159 8.15 1.23 -11.24
N GLU A 160 8.52 0.28 -10.38
CA GLU A 160 9.68 0.42 -9.47
C GLU A 160 11.00 0.56 -10.24
N LEU A 161 11.22 -0.26 -11.28
CA LEU A 161 12.39 -0.15 -12.15
C LEU A 161 12.42 1.20 -12.88
N LEU A 162 11.28 1.69 -13.36
CA LEU A 162 11.17 3.00 -13.99
C LEU A 162 11.43 4.13 -13.00
N LYS A 163 10.97 4.02 -11.74
CA LYS A 163 11.33 4.97 -10.67
C LYS A 163 12.85 5.01 -10.46
N LEU A 164 13.51 3.85 -10.40
CA LEU A 164 14.98 3.78 -10.29
C LEU A 164 15.69 4.40 -11.50
N LEU A 165 15.25 4.06 -12.71
CA LEU A 165 15.80 4.62 -13.96
C LEU A 165 15.60 6.13 -14.04
N ARG A 166 14.42 6.64 -13.67
CA ARG A 166 14.10 8.07 -13.61
C ARG A 166 14.95 8.80 -12.57
N CYS A 167 15.16 8.22 -11.39
CA CYS A 167 16.05 8.77 -10.37
C CYS A 167 17.49 8.85 -10.87
N LYS A 168 18.00 7.76 -11.49
CA LYS A 168 19.34 7.75 -12.09
C LYS A 168 19.47 8.81 -13.19
N HIS A 169 18.48 8.91 -14.09
CA HIS A 169 18.46 9.91 -15.16
C HIS A 169 18.30 11.35 -14.65
N ARG A 170 17.69 11.58 -13.48
CA ARG A 170 17.66 12.89 -12.81
C ARG A 170 19.03 13.26 -12.23
N SER A 171 19.78 12.30 -11.70
CA SER A 171 21.16 12.52 -11.25
C SER A 171 22.09 12.79 -12.43
N ASP A 172 21.84 12.11 -13.55
CA ASP A 172 22.56 12.23 -14.82
C ASP A 172 22.00 13.37 -15.70
N ARG A 173 21.39 14.40 -15.11
CA ARG A 173 20.76 15.50 -15.88
C ARG A 173 21.77 16.29 -16.72
N ALA A 174 23.03 16.26 -16.33
CA ALA A 174 24.15 16.83 -17.09
C ALA A 174 24.45 16.07 -18.40
N THR A 175 23.94 14.84 -18.56
CA THR A 175 24.20 13.96 -19.71
C THR A 175 23.19 14.18 -20.85
N TYR A 176 22.11 14.92 -20.61
CA TYR A 176 21.13 15.31 -21.63
C TYR A 176 21.47 16.69 -22.17
N LEU A 177 21.56 16.83 -23.50
CA LEU A 177 21.89 18.09 -24.16
C LEU A 177 20.75 19.10 -24.02
N THR A 178 19.50 18.62 -23.94
CA THR A 178 18.33 19.46 -23.73
C THR A 178 17.30 18.82 -22.78
N ASN A 179 16.55 19.66 -22.06
CA ASN A 179 15.45 19.23 -21.19
C ASN A 179 14.31 18.52 -21.98
N MET A 180 14.29 18.67 -23.32
CA MET A 180 13.35 18.02 -24.23
C MET A 180 13.67 16.54 -24.44
N GLU A 181 14.95 16.16 -24.54
CA GLU A 181 15.37 14.75 -24.68
C GLU A 181 14.98 13.91 -23.46
N TRP A 182 15.08 14.49 -22.26
CA TRP A 182 14.64 13.83 -21.03
C TRP A 182 13.12 13.64 -20.99
N LYS A 183 12.35 14.63 -21.46
CA LYS A 183 10.88 14.50 -21.57
C LYS A 183 10.49 13.43 -22.58
N ALA A 184 11.05 13.47 -23.78
CA ALA A 184 10.78 12.47 -24.83
C ALA A 184 11.06 11.05 -24.34
N LYS A 185 12.18 10.83 -23.63
CA LYS A 185 12.51 9.52 -23.09
C LYS A 185 11.57 9.05 -21.95
N ASN A 186 11.02 9.98 -21.17
CA ASN A 186 10.00 9.63 -20.18
C ASN A 186 8.68 9.24 -20.84
N ASP A 187 8.30 9.96 -21.90
CA ASP A 187 7.11 9.64 -22.69
C ASP A 187 7.27 8.27 -23.38
N ASP A 188 8.48 7.93 -23.87
CA ASP A 188 8.80 6.58 -24.38
C ASP A 188 8.61 5.50 -23.31
N PHE A 189 9.06 5.74 -22.07
CA PHE A 189 8.86 4.79 -20.98
C PHE A 189 7.38 4.58 -20.63
N ASP A 190 6.58 5.65 -20.65
CA ASP A 190 5.15 5.58 -20.36
C ASP A 190 4.40 4.84 -21.47
N THR A 191 4.69 5.15 -22.75
CA THR A 191 4.08 4.49 -23.91
C THR A 191 4.40 2.99 -23.98
N GLU A 192 5.65 2.58 -23.72
CA GLU A 192 6.01 1.16 -23.62
C GLU A 192 5.27 0.46 -22.47
N THR A 193 5.07 1.16 -21.35
CA THR A 193 4.38 0.63 -20.17
C THR A 193 2.90 0.40 -20.46
N GLU A 194 2.25 1.35 -21.12
CA GLU A 194 0.87 1.20 -21.59
C GLU A 194 0.74 0.06 -22.62
N GLN A 195 1.70 -0.09 -23.52
CA GLN A 195 1.70 -1.17 -24.50
C GLN A 195 1.81 -2.55 -23.82
N LEU A 196 2.67 -2.68 -22.82
CA LEU A 196 2.80 -3.89 -22.00
C LEU A 196 1.49 -4.20 -21.25
N GLN A 197 0.87 -3.20 -20.64
CA GLN A 197 -0.41 -3.37 -19.94
C GLN A 197 -1.50 -3.87 -20.89
N ARG A 198 -1.59 -3.29 -22.10
CA ARG A 198 -2.52 -3.75 -23.15
C ARG A 198 -2.25 -5.18 -23.60
N MET A 199 -0.99 -5.57 -23.76
CA MET A 199 -0.64 -6.96 -24.12
C MET A 199 -1.02 -7.96 -23.03
N VAL A 200 -0.80 -7.63 -21.76
CA VAL A 200 -1.15 -8.48 -20.62
C VAL A 200 -2.67 -8.66 -20.53
N ALA A 201 -3.44 -7.57 -20.61
CA ALA A 201 -4.90 -7.61 -20.60
C ALA A 201 -5.44 -8.43 -21.80
N GLY A 202 -4.92 -8.18 -23.01
CA GLY A 202 -5.32 -8.92 -24.21
C GLY A 202 -4.97 -10.41 -24.14
N THR A 203 -3.90 -10.79 -23.45
CA THR A 203 -3.54 -12.21 -23.24
C THR A 203 -4.53 -12.90 -22.31
N ALA A 204 -4.92 -12.24 -21.22
CA ALA A 204 -5.92 -12.77 -20.28
C ALA A 204 -7.31 -12.91 -20.92
N GLU A 205 -7.74 -11.92 -21.71
CA GLU A 205 -9.01 -11.96 -22.45
C GLU A 205 -9.02 -13.06 -23.51
N ASN A 206 -7.93 -13.21 -24.27
CA ASN A 206 -7.79 -14.28 -25.26
C ASN A 206 -7.80 -15.67 -24.60
N LEU A 207 -7.12 -15.82 -23.47
CA LEU A 207 -7.14 -17.05 -22.68
C LEU A 207 -8.57 -17.37 -22.23
N LYS A 208 -9.27 -16.40 -21.65
CA LYS A 208 -10.68 -16.53 -21.23
C LYS A 208 -11.56 -16.97 -22.41
N ALA A 209 -11.46 -16.31 -23.56
CA ALA A 209 -12.22 -16.66 -24.76
C ALA A 209 -11.95 -18.09 -25.25
N LYS A 210 -10.67 -18.51 -25.30
CA LYS A 210 -10.28 -19.88 -25.69
C LYS A 210 -10.77 -20.93 -24.70
N MET A 211 -10.74 -20.63 -23.40
CA MET A 211 -11.22 -21.52 -22.35
C MET A 211 -12.73 -21.68 -22.42
N THR A 212 -13.47 -20.57 -22.56
CA THR A 212 -14.92 -20.60 -22.78
C THR A 212 -15.27 -21.41 -24.04
N TYR A 213 -14.60 -21.17 -25.16
CA TYR A 213 -14.82 -21.94 -26.39
C TYR A 213 -14.54 -23.43 -26.21
N SER A 214 -13.46 -23.80 -25.53
CA SER A 214 -13.10 -25.20 -25.26
C SER A 214 -14.11 -25.89 -24.31
N ILE A 215 -14.64 -25.16 -23.33
CA ILE A 215 -15.69 -25.65 -22.42
C ILE A 215 -17.01 -25.85 -23.18
N GLU A 216 -17.39 -24.92 -24.05
CA GLU A 216 -18.58 -25.07 -24.91
C GLU A 216 -18.45 -26.28 -25.85
N LEU A 217 -17.29 -26.47 -26.47
CA LEU A 217 -16.99 -27.68 -27.26
C LEU A 217 -17.10 -28.97 -26.43
N ALA A 218 -16.65 -28.95 -25.18
CA ALA A 218 -16.75 -30.09 -24.27
C ALA A 218 -18.19 -30.39 -23.82
N LYS A 219 -19.13 -29.44 -23.93
CA LYS A 219 -20.57 -29.63 -23.65
C LYS A 219 -21.32 -30.33 -24.79
N ILE A 220 -20.86 -30.21 -26.03
CA ILE A 220 -21.53 -30.74 -27.24
C ILE A 220 -21.84 -32.25 -27.14
N PRO A 221 -20.94 -33.13 -26.67
CA PRO A 221 -21.23 -34.56 -26.57
C PRO A 221 -22.33 -34.95 -25.57
N TRP A 222 -22.77 -34.04 -24.69
CA TRP A 222 -23.68 -34.34 -23.57
C TRP A 222 -25.10 -33.89 -23.86
N ILE A 223 -25.25 -32.70 -24.45
CA ILE A 223 -26.55 -32.12 -24.80
C ILE A 223 -27.27 -33.02 -25.82
N ASP A 224 -26.50 -33.66 -26.70
CA ASP A 224 -27.04 -34.59 -27.71
C ASP A 224 -27.14 -36.04 -27.23
N ARG A 225 -26.40 -36.47 -26.21
CA ARG A 225 -26.44 -37.86 -25.76
C ARG A 225 -27.80 -38.23 -25.17
N ASP A 226 -28.46 -37.33 -24.46
CA ASP A 226 -29.82 -37.57 -23.95
C ASP A 226 -30.87 -37.55 -25.07
N SER A 227 -30.68 -36.70 -26.08
CA SER A 227 -31.57 -36.63 -27.25
C SER A 227 -31.44 -37.91 -28.11
N TYR A 228 -30.21 -38.39 -28.33
CA TYR A 228 -29.91 -39.63 -29.03
C TYR A 228 -30.29 -40.87 -28.23
N THR A 229 -30.13 -40.88 -26.90
CA THR A 229 -30.58 -42.00 -26.05
C THR A 229 -32.09 -42.17 -26.16
N LYS A 230 -32.86 -41.08 -26.08
CA LYS A 230 -34.32 -41.10 -26.31
C LYS A 230 -34.70 -41.49 -27.75
N LYS A 231 -33.84 -41.23 -28.75
CA LYS A 231 -34.05 -41.64 -30.15
C LYS A 231 -33.75 -43.14 -30.34
N ILE A 232 -32.68 -43.64 -29.73
CA ILE A 232 -32.30 -45.06 -29.72
C ILE A 232 -33.35 -45.89 -28.99
N GLU A 233 -33.86 -45.43 -27.84
CA GLU A 233 -34.94 -46.11 -27.11
C GLU A 233 -36.23 -46.20 -27.93
N ARG A 234 -36.55 -45.15 -28.71
CA ARG A 234 -37.68 -45.18 -29.67
C ARG A 234 -37.44 -46.18 -30.80
N LEU A 235 -36.26 -46.19 -31.40
CA LEU A 235 -35.89 -47.13 -32.47
C LEU A 235 -35.83 -48.58 -31.98
N GLN A 236 -35.39 -48.82 -30.74
CA GLN A 236 -35.37 -50.15 -30.13
C GLN A 236 -36.79 -50.69 -29.92
N LYS A 237 -37.74 -49.84 -29.50
CA LYS A 237 -39.16 -50.21 -29.43
C LYS A 237 -39.70 -50.55 -30.82
N GLU A 238 -39.41 -49.73 -31.83
CA GLU A 238 -39.85 -49.97 -33.20
C GLU A 238 -39.29 -51.28 -33.77
N ASN A 239 -37.99 -51.56 -33.57
CA ASN A 239 -37.35 -52.82 -33.98
C ASN A 239 -37.96 -54.05 -33.31
N ALA A 240 -38.26 -53.98 -32.02
CA ALA A 240 -38.93 -55.08 -31.32
C ALA A 240 -40.31 -55.36 -31.94
N THR A 241 -41.05 -54.31 -32.30
CA THR A 241 -42.34 -54.44 -32.98
C THR A 241 -42.22 -55.07 -34.37
N LEU A 242 -41.16 -54.74 -35.12
CA LEU A 242 -40.89 -55.32 -36.44
C LEU A 242 -40.42 -56.78 -36.36
N GLN A 243 -39.61 -57.13 -35.35
CA GLN A 243 -39.23 -58.52 -35.09
C GLN A 243 -40.44 -59.39 -34.79
N CYS A 244 -41.39 -58.93 -33.95
CA CYS A 244 -42.64 -59.66 -33.73
C CYS A 244 -43.43 -59.88 -35.03
N LYS A 245 -43.48 -58.88 -35.94
CA LYS A 245 -44.14 -59.03 -37.24
C LYS A 245 -43.41 -60.03 -38.17
N ILE A 246 -42.09 -60.05 -38.16
CA ILE A 246 -41.30 -61.02 -38.95
C ILE A 246 -41.54 -62.45 -38.44
N GLU A 247 -41.58 -62.66 -37.13
CA GLU A 247 -41.87 -63.95 -36.51
C GLU A 247 -43.30 -64.46 -36.84
N GLU A 248 -44.28 -63.55 -36.90
CA GLU A 248 -45.64 -63.88 -37.34
C GLU A 248 -45.70 -64.30 -38.82
N LEU A 249 -44.90 -63.65 -39.69
CA LEU A 249 -44.82 -63.99 -41.12
C LEU A 249 -44.07 -65.31 -41.38
N THR A 250 -43.00 -65.57 -40.63
CA THR A 250 -42.25 -66.85 -40.76
C THR A 250 -43.05 -68.05 -40.24
N LYS A 251 -43.88 -67.87 -39.21
CA LYS A 251 -44.82 -68.91 -38.76
C LYS A 251 -45.89 -69.24 -39.81
N LYS A 252 -46.34 -68.25 -40.58
CA LYS A 252 -47.29 -68.44 -41.70
C LYS A 252 -46.63 -69.14 -42.89
N SER A 253 -45.41 -68.75 -43.24
CA SER A 253 -44.65 -69.36 -44.36
C SER A 253 -44.25 -70.82 -44.09
N ASN A 254 -43.90 -71.18 -42.85
CA ASN A 254 -43.53 -72.56 -42.50
C ASN A 254 -44.71 -73.55 -42.44
N GLN A 255 -45.96 -73.08 -42.50
CA GLN A 255 -47.14 -73.94 -42.63
C GLN A 255 -47.46 -74.33 -44.09
N GLU A 256 -46.90 -73.63 -45.08
CA GLU A 256 -47.14 -73.89 -46.52
C GLU A 256 -46.10 -74.84 -47.15
N ALA A 257 -44.99 -75.15 -46.46
CA ALA A 257 -43.87 -75.94 -46.98
C ALA A 257 -43.91 -77.45 -46.64
N LYS A 258 -45.09 -78.03 -46.35
CA LYS A 258 -45.27 -79.46 -46.03
C LYS A 258 -46.23 -80.18 -46.98
N ILE A 259 -46.11 -79.95 -48.28
CA ILE A 259 -46.78 -80.77 -49.31
C ILE A 259 -45.81 -80.87 -50.49
N THR A 260 -45.22 -82.06 -50.71
CA THR A 260 -45.01 -82.74 -52.01
C THR A 260 -43.87 -83.77 -51.89
N GLU A 261 -44.25 -85.02 -51.62
CA GLU A 261 -43.48 -86.25 -51.85
C GLU A 261 -43.96 -86.88 -53.18
N CYS A 262 -43.07 -87.35 -54.07
CA CYS A 262 -43.31 -88.46 -55.02
C CYS A 262 -42.03 -88.80 -55.82
N ASN A 263 -41.32 -89.91 -55.53
CA ASN A 263 -41.31 -91.22 -56.22
C ASN A 263 -40.84 -91.25 -57.70
N LYS A 264 -39.76 -92.00 -58.01
CA LYS A 264 -39.77 -93.38 -58.60
C LYS A 264 -38.37 -93.83 -59.12
N PRO A 265 -38.16 -95.16 -59.34
CA PRO A 265 -36.85 -95.82 -59.30
C PRO A 265 -36.36 -96.36 -60.65
N GLU A 266 -35.03 -96.51 -60.82
CA GLU A 266 -34.42 -97.44 -61.77
C GLU A 266 -33.22 -98.12 -61.11
N THR A 267 -33.35 -99.42 -60.87
CA THR A 267 -32.42 -100.29 -60.14
C THR A 267 -31.90 -101.33 -61.11
N ASP A 268 -30.65 -101.16 -61.56
CA ASP A 268 -29.64 -102.24 -61.66
C ASP A 268 -28.31 -101.76 -62.23
N THR A 269 -28.28 -100.69 -63.05
CA THR A 269 -27.04 -99.93 -63.35
C THR A 269 -26.60 -99.09 -62.15
N ARG A 270 -27.58 -98.65 -61.36
CA ARG A 270 -27.40 -97.90 -60.12
C ARG A 270 -26.60 -98.68 -59.08
N TYR A 271 -26.68 -100.01 -59.03
CA TYR A 271 -25.98 -100.81 -58.01
C TYR A 271 -24.46 -100.91 -58.26
N GLN A 272 -24.04 -100.96 -59.53
CA GLN A 272 -22.62 -100.94 -59.88
C GLN A 272 -22.02 -99.54 -59.69
N THR A 273 -22.72 -98.49 -60.13
CA THR A 273 -22.30 -97.12 -59.79
C THR A 273 -22.35 -96.88 -58.29
N LEU A 274 -23.34 -97.42 -57.55
CA LEU A 274 -23.37 -97.32 -56.09
C LEU A 274 -22.15 -97.98 -55.46
N ASN A 275 -21.71 -99.13 -55.96
CA ASN A 275 -20.55 -99.83 -55.38
C ASN A 275 -19.23 -99.13 -55.70
N GLU A 276 -19.08 -98.56 -56.90
CA GLU A 276 -17.94 -97.70 -57.24
C GLU A 276 -17.97 -96.39 -56.47
N GLU A 277 -19.16 -95.78 -56.31
CA GLU A 277 -19.38 -94.61 -55.48
C GLU A 277 -19.12 -94.92 -54.00
N LEU A 278 -19.50 -96.10 -53.50
CA LEU A 278 -19.24 -96.56 -52.13
C LEU A 278 -17.74 -96.83 -51.92
N SER A 279 -17.04 -97.34 -52.94
CA SER A 279 -15.58 -97.48 -52.92
C SER A 279 -14.87 -96.13 -52.91
N LYS A 280 -15.29 -95.20 -53.77
CA LYS A 280 -14.81 -93.81 -53.78
C LYS A 280 -15.15 -93.09 -52.48
N GLU A 281 -16.32 -93.33 -51.91
CA GLU A 281 -16.75 -92.77 -50.62
C GLU A 281 -15.88 -93.33 -49.49
N ARG A 282 -15.58 -94.63 -49.48
CA ARG A 282 -14.64 -95.21 -48.51
C ARG A 282 -13.23 -94.64 -48.62
N ALA A 283 -12.72 -94.46 -49.84
CA ALA A 283 -11.41 -93.83 -50.08
C ALA A 283 -11.41 -92.35 -49.65
N ASN A 284 -12.47 -91.61 -49.97
CA ASN A 284 -12.66 -90.22 -49.53
C ASN A 284 -12.83 -90.12 -48.01
N ARG A 285 -13.50 -91.10 -47.39
CA ARG A 285 -13.67 -91.17 -45.94
C ARG A 285 -12.34 -91.44 -45.24
N GLU A 286 -11.47 -92.25 -45.82
CA GLU A 286 -10.12 -92.48 -45.29
C GLU A 286 -9.25 -91.22 -45.41
N SER A 287 -9.28 -90.52 -46.55
CA SER A 287 -8.55 -89.24 -46.68
C SER A 287 -9.14 -88.14 -45.77
N LEU A 288 -10.46 -88.12 -45.58
CA LEU A 288 -11.13 -87.24 -44.61
C LEU A 288 -10.70 -87.54 -43.17
N LYS A 289 -10.45 -88.80 -42.80
CA LYS A 289 -9.92 -89.11 -41.45
C LYS A 289 -8.56 -88.48 -41.21
N GLU A 290 -7.66 -88.48 -42.20
CA GLU A 290 -6.35 -87.82 -42.09
C GLU A 290 -6.50 -86.30 -41.96
N VAL A 291 -7.40 -85.68 -42.73
CA VAL A 291 -7.72 -84.24 -42.63
C VAL A 291 -8.31 -83.91 -41.27
N VAL A 292 -9.24 -84.72 -40.75
CA VAL A 292 -9.83 -84.55 -39.42
C VAL A 292 -8.78 -84.72 -38.34
N ALA A 293 -7.91 -85.73 -38.42
CA ALA A 293 -6.83 -85.93 -37.46
C ALA A 293 -5.83 -84.75 -37.46
N SER A 294 -5.52 -84.20 -38.63
CA SER A 294 -4.71 -82.98 -38.78
C SER A 294 -5.39 -81.75 -38.16
N ALA A 295 -6.70 -81.56 -38.45
CA ALA A 295 -7.50 -80.49 -37.88
C ALA A 295 -7.59 -80.59 -36.35
N GLU A 296 -7.77 -81.80 -35.80
CA GLU A 296 -7.76 -82.05 -34.36
C GLU A 296 -6.39 -81.78 -33.72
N SER A 297 -5.29 -82.08 -34.41
CA SER A 297 -3.94 -81.73 -33.98
C SER A 297 -3.75 -80.21 -33.92
N MET A 298 -4.18 -79.48 -34.95
CA MET A 298 -4.16 -78.02 -34.96
C MET A 298 -5.05 -77.41 -33.88
N LEU A 299 -6.24 -77.97 -33.63
CA LEU A 299 -7.11 -77.55 -32.54
C LEU A 299 -6.47 -77.78 -31.17
N ARG A 300 -5.73 -78.88 -30.96
CA ARG A 300 -4.95 -79.09 -29.73
C ARG A 300 -3.87 -78.02 -29.54
N VAL A 301 -3.15 -77.66 -30.60
CA VAL A 301 -2.15 -76.58 -30.57
C VAL A 301 -2.81 -75.23 -30.29
N ALA A 302 -3.92 -74.92 -30.96
CA ALA A 302 -4.68 -73.69 -30.74
C ALA A 302 -5.22 -73.59 -29.30
N ARG A 303 -5.78 -74.69 -28.77
CA ARG A 303 -6.23 -74.76 -27.37
C ARG A 303 -5.08 -74.54 -26.38
N ALA A 304 -3.94 -75.19 -26.60
CA ALA A 304 -2.74 -74.97 -25.77
C ALA A 304 -2.26 -73.51 -25.85
N ARG A 305 -2.31 -72.90 -27.05
CA ARG A 305 -1.97 -71.48 -27.24
C ARG A 305 -2.93 -70.56 -26.50
N ILE A 306 -4.23 -70.81 -26.55
CA ILE A 306 -5.24 -70.05 -25.80
C ILE A 306 -4.92 -70.09 -24.30
N VAL A 307 -4.65 -71.26 -23.72
CA VAL A 307 -4.29 -71.38 -22.29
C VAL A 307 -3.03 -70.56 -21.96
N THR A 308 -2.02 -70.55 -22.84
CA THR A 308 -0.82 -69.72 -22.60
C THR A 308 -1.11 -68.23 -22.67
N LEU A 309 -1.98 -67.78 -23.59
CA LEU A 309 -2.37 -66.38 -23.72
C LEU A 309 -3.26 -65.94 -22.54
N GLU A 310 -4.16 -66.79 -22.07
CA GLU A 310 -4.96 -66.54 -20.86
C GLU A 310 -4.07 -66.37 -19.62
N ARG A 311 -3.04 -67.21 -19.48
CA ARG A 311 -2.03 -67.05 -18.40
C ARG A 311 -1.30 -65.72 -18.52
N GLN A 312 -0.83 -65.36 -19.72
CA GLN A 312 -0.15 -64.08 -19.96
C GLN A 312 -1.07 -62.88 -19.70
N LEU A 313 -2.34 -62.96 -20.07
CA LEU A 313 -3.33 -61.92 -19.81
C LEU A 313 -3.59 -61.75 -18.30
N LYS A 314 -3.64 -62.85 -17.54
CA LYS A 314 -3.76 -62.81 -16.08
C LYS A 314 -2.53 -62.19 -15.42
N GLU A 315 -1.32 -62.52 -15.88
CA GLU A 315 -0.06 -61.91 -15.42
C GLU A 315 0.03 -60.42 -15.78
N ALA A 316 -0.41 -60.04 -16.98
CA ALA A 316 -0.51 -58.64 -17.40
C ALA A 316 -1.53 -57.85 -16.54
N SER A 317 -2.66 -58.49 -16.20
CA SER A 317 -3.68 -57.87 -15.35
C SER A 317 -3.17 -57.63 -13.92
N THR A 318 -2.50 -58.61 -13.32
CA THR A 318 -1.92 -58.44 -11.97
C THR A 318 -0.79 -57.40 -11.96
N THR A 319 0.06 -57.37 -12.99
CA THR A 319 1.10 -56.34 -13.11
C THR A 319 0.50 -54.94 -13.31
N LEU A 320 -0.56 -54.79 -14.11
CA LEU A 320 -1.32 -53.54 -14.25
C LEU A 320 -1.90 -53.09 -12.89
N GLU A 321 -2.55 -53.98 -12.14
CA GLU A 321 -3.10 -53.63 -10.83
C GLU A 321 -2.00 -53.17 -9.86
N THR A 322 -0.84 -53.84 -9.84
CA THR A 322 0.27 -53.43 -8.97
C THR A 322 0.86 -52.08 -9.38
N THR A 323 0.95 -51.78 -10.67
CA THR A 323 1.43 -50.47 -11.15
C THR A 323 0.42 -49.37 -10.87
N GLN A 324 -0.89 -49.63 -10.99
CA GLN A 324 -1.95 -48.70 -10.59
C GLN A 324 -1.93 -48.39 -9.08
N ARG A 325 -1.72 -49.40 -8.22
CA ARG A 325 -1.55 -49.18 -6.77
C ARG A 325 -0.34 -48.31 -6.47
N LYS A 326 0.82 -48.63 -7.07
CA LYS A 326 2.04 -47.82 -6.95
C LYS A 326 1.84 -46.38 -7.43
N TYR A 327 1.08 -46.17 -8.51
CA TYR A 327 0.76 -44.83 -9.02
C TYR A 327 -0.09 -44.04 -8.02
N LYS A 328 -1.14 -44.67 -7.44
CA LYS A 328 -1.96 -44.04 -6.39
C LYS A 328 -1.14 -43.69 -5.15
N ASP A 329 -0.24 -44.57 -4.71
CA ASP A 329 0.65 -44.31 -3.57
C ASP A 329 1.59 -43.13 -3.85
N LEU A 330 2.16 -43.06 -5.06
CA LEU A 330 2.98 -41.92 -5.49
C LEU A 330 2.16 -40.63 -5.54
N GLU A 331 0.94 -40.66 -6.05
CA GLU A 331 0.04 -39.50 -6.09
C GLU A 331 -0.27 -38.98 -4.67
N HIS A 332 -0.56 -39.88 -3.73
CA HIS A 332 -0.75 -39.53 -2.33
C HIS A 332 0.51 -38.90 -1.71
N LEU A 333 1.69 -39.47 -1.97
CA LEU A 333 2.97 -38.90 -1.54
C LEU A 333 3.20 -37.50 -2.12
N TYR A 334 2.89 -37.27 -3.40
CA TYR A 334 2.99 -35.95 -4.03
C TYR A 334 2.03 -34.93 -3.40
N ARG A 335 0.78 -35.31 -3.14
CA ARG A 335 -0.21 -34.44 -2.47
C ARG A 335 0.23 -34.09 -1.05
N HIS A 336 0.71 -35.08 -0.29
CA HIS A 336 1.26 -34.85 1.05
C HIS A 336 2.50 -33.94 1.02
N ARG A 337 3.42 -34.17 0.06
CA ARG A 337 4.61 -33.34 -0.14
C ARG A 337 4.25 -31.89 -0.48
N LYS A 338 3.26 -31.68 -1.37
CA LYS A 338 2.74 -30.36 -1.72
C LYS A 338 2.15 -29.66 -0.49
N SER A 339 1.24 -30.31 0.23
CA SER A 339 0.65 -29.77 1.47
C SER A 339 1.71 -29.42 2.53
N SER A 340 2.76 -30.23 2.65
CA SER A 340 3.90 -29.97 3.53
C SER A 340 4.73 -28.75 3.11
N TYR A 341 4.94 -28.53 1.79
CA TYR A 341 5.59 -27.31 1.29
C TYR A 341 4.72 -26.07 1.52
N ASP A 342 3.41 -26.16 1.28
CA ASP A 342 2.47 -25.05 1.51
C ASP A 342 2.45 -24.67 3.01
N ALA A 343 2.41 -25.66 3.91
CA ALA A 343 2.49 -25.43 5.35
C ALA A 343 3.82 -24.78 5.78
N ARG A 344 4.96 -25.22 5.20
CA ARG A 344 6.27 -24.59 5.46
C ARG A 344 6.34 -23.17 4.92
N SER A 345 5.81 -22.92 3.73
CA SER A 345 5.75 -21.59 3.12
C SER A 345 4.90 -20.64 3.97
N LYS A 346 3.73 -21.10 4.43
CA LYS A 346 2.88 -20.33 5.34
C LYS A 346 3.59 -19.99 6.65
N LYS A 347 4.27 -20.96 7.27
CA LYS A 347 5.05 -20.72 8.50
C LYS A 347 6.21 -19.75 8.28
N LEU A 348 6.87 -19.81 7.11
CA LEU A 348 7.92 -18.86 6.74
C LEU A 348 7.37 -17.44 6.58
N MET A 349 6.20 -17.29 5.95
CA MET A 349 5.50 -15.99 5.84
C MET A 349 5.07 -15.44 7.20
N GLU A 350 4.55 -16.28 8.09
CA GLU A 350 4.22 -15.89 9.47
C GLU A 350 5.46 -15.40 10.23
N VAL A 351 6.59 -16.11 10.12
CA VAL A 351 7.86 -15.69 10.71
C VAL A 351 8.34 -14.36 10.09
N SER A 352 8.23 -14.18 8.78
CA SER A 352 8.56 -12.91 8.11
C SER A 352 7.71 -11.75 8.63
N LYS A 353 6.39 -11.94 8.74
CA LYS A 353 5.46 -10.93 9.27
C LYS A 353 5.76 -10.58 10.72
N THR A 354 6.12 -11.57 11.56
CA THR A 354 6.57 -11.28 12.93
C THR A 354 7.89 -10.51 12.93
N GLY A 355 8.81 -10.80 12.01
CA GLY A 355 10.04 -10.05 11.81
C GLY A 355 9.78 -8.59 11.43
N GLU A 356 8.91 -8.34 10.46
CA GLU A 356 8.49 -7.00 10.03
C GLU A 356 7.91 -6.19 11.18
N LEU A 357 6.97 -6.76 11.96
CA LEU A 357 6.40 -6.09 13.13
C LEU A 357 7.46 -5.75 14.21
N THR A 358 8.44 -6.64 14.43
CA THR A 358 9.54 -6.35 15.36
C THR A 358 10.44 -5.22 14.85
N ILE A 359 10.73 -5.18 13.54
CA ILE A 359 11.54 -4.13 12.91
C ILE A 359 10.82 -2.78 12.99
N GLU A 360 9.50 -2.75 12.75
CA GLU A 360 8.70 -1.54 12.90
C GLU A 360 8.69 -1.04 14.35
N SER A 361 8.51 -1.94 15.32
CA SER A 361 8.57 -1.59 16.75
C SER A 361 9.92 -1.00 17.14
N LEU A 362 11.02 -1.62 16.67
CA LEU A 362 12.38 -1.12 16.92
C LEU A 362 12.64 0.23 16.23
N SER A 363 12.09 0.42 15.03
CA SER A 363 12.20 1.67 14.28
C SER A 363 11.46 2.81 15.00
N ARG A 364 10.23 2.57 15.51
CA ARG A 364 9.51 3.54 16.35
C ARG A 364 10.26 3.87 17.64
N GLN A 365 10.89 2.88 18.29
CA GLN A 365 11.73 3.11 19.47
C GLN A 365 12.97 3.94 19.14
N ARG A 366 13.65 3.66 18.02
CA ARG A 366 14.78 4.46 17.53
C ARG A 366 14.35 5.90 17.29
N ASP A 367 13.24 6.13 16.58
CA ASP A 367 12.77 7.48 16.24
C ASP A 367 12.38 8.28 17.50
N ALA A 368 11.76 7.62 18.49
CA ALA A 368 11.48 8.24 19.78
C ALA A 368 12.75 8.62 20.56
N LEU A 369 13.78 7.76 20.54
CA LEU A 369 15.07 8.05 21.16
C LEU A 369 15.82 9.16 20.40
N GLU A 370 15.74 9.19 19.07
CA GLU A 370 16.36 10.23 18.25
C GLU A 370 15.74 11.60 18.52
N LEU A 371 14.41 11.67 18.64
CA LEU A 371 13.70 12.87 19.11
C LEU A 371 14.18 13.29 20.50
N ARG A 372 14.31 12.34 21.44
CA ARG A 372 14.76 12.66 22.80
C ARG A 372 16.21 13.17 22.85
N VAL A 373 17.10 12.61 22.03
CA VAL A 373 18.48 13.09 21.90
C VAL A 373 18.50 14.50 21.31
N LYS A 374 17.64 14.79 20.32
CA LYS A 374 17.52 16.12 19.74
C LYS A 374 17.03 17.14 20.78
N GLU A 375 15.99 16.83 21.54
CA GLU A 375 15.51 17.69 22.63
C GLU A 375 16.59 17.98 23.68
N LEU A 376 17.37 16.97 24.08
CA LEU A 376 18.46 17.13 25.04
C LEU A 376 19.59 18.00 24.48
N ARG A 377 19.89 17.89 23.18
CA ARG A 377 20.84 18.79 22.51
C ARG A 377 20.34 20.22 22.47
N ASP A 378 19.08 20.44 22.08
CA ASP A 378 18.48 21.76 22.04
C ASP A 378 18.47 22.41 23.45
N GLN A 379 18.21 21.61 24.50
CA GLN A 379 18.32 22.05 25.90
C GLN A 379 19.75 22.39 26.31
N ALA A 380 20.73 21.57 25.93
CA ALA A 380 22.15 21.84 26.21
C ALA A 380 22.61 23.14 25.52
N GLU A 381 22.32 23.30 24.23
CA GLU A 381 22.62 24.52 23.47
C GLU A 381 21.93 25.76 24.04
N ALA A 382 20.67 25.63 24.50
CA ALA A 382 19.97 26.72 25.18
C ALA A 382 20.64 27.09 26.52
N SER A 383 21.12 26.09 27.27
CA SER A 383 21.83 26.31 28.54
C SER A 383 23.20 26.96 28.32
N GLU A 384 23.94 26.57 27.28
CA GLU A 384 25.21 27.19 26.90
C GLU A 384 25.00 28.65 26.50
N ARG A 385 24.00 28.95 25.65
CA ARG A 385 23.63 30.33 25.30
C ARG A 385 23.25 31.17 26.52
N ALA A 386 22.55 30.59 27.49
CA ALA A 386 22.19 31.29 28.74
C ALA A 386 23.43 31.58 29.60
N ILE A 387 24.40 30.67 29.66
CA ILE A 387 25.67 30.88 30.36
C ILE A 387 26.49 31.97 29.66
N GLU A 388 26.60 31.93 28.33
CA GLU A 388 27.30 32.95 27.55
C GLU A 388 26.69 34.35 27.75
N ALA A 389 25.35 34.44 27.76
CA ALA A 389 24.65 35.70 28.02
C ALA A 389 24.95 36.24 29.43
N ARG A 390 24.99 35.38 30.46
CA ARG A 390 25.37 35.77 31.82
C ARG A 390 26.81 36.24 31.89
N GLN A 391 27.74 35.52 31.25
CA GLN A 391 29.14 35.94 31.20
C GLN A 391 29.30 37.28 30.47
N ALA A 392 28.59 37.52 29.37
CA ALA A 392 28.61 38.80 28.68
C ALA A 392 28.07 39.93 29.58
N GLN A 393 27.01 39.68 30.34
CA GLN A 393 26.47 40.64 31.29
C GLN A 393 27.44 40.93 32.46
N GLU A 394 28.13 39.91 32.98
CA GLU A 394 29.18 40.08 34.00
C GLU A 394 30.36 40.88 33.46
N ARG A 395 30.84 40.58 32.24
CA ARG A 395 31.89 41.36 31.57
C ARG A 395 31.48 42.82 31.41
N ALA A 396 30.27 43.09 30.94
CA ALA A 396 29.75 44.46 30.82
C ALA A 396 29.66 45.18 32.18
N ARG A 397 29.31 44.46 33.26
CA ARG A 397 29.32 45.03 34.63
C ARG A 397 30.74 45.36 35.09
N VAL A 398 31.71 44.48 34.84
CA VAL A 398 33.12 44.73 35.19
C VAL A 398 33.67 45.91 34.40
N GLU A 399 33.41 45.99 33.09
CA GLU A 399 33.81 47.13 32.25
C GLU A 399 33.20 48.45 32.75
N MET A 400 31.92 48.45 33.14
CA MET A 400 31.26 49.62 33.71
C MET A 400 31.89 50.04 35.04
N LEU A 401 32.23 49.09 35.91
CA LEU A 401 32.92 49.37 37.18
C LEU A 401 34.32 49.95 36.93
N GLN A 402 35.10 49.36 36.03
CA GLN A 402 36.41 49.90 35.64
C GLN A 402 36.32 51.30 35.02
N ALA A 403 35.29 51.56 34.20
CA ALA A 403 35.04 52.89 33.64
C ALA A 403 34.69 53.92 34.73
N LYS A 404 33.88 53.52 35.72
CA LYS A 404 33.58 54.36 36.89
C LYS A 404 34.81 54.63 37.74
N GLU A 405 35.63 53.60 38.02
CA GLU A 405 36.88 53.75 38.77
C GLU A 405 37.85 54.73 38.09
N LYS A 406 38.00 54.65 36.77
CA LYS A 406 38.80 55.61 35.99
C LYS A 406 38.26 57.03 36.05
N CYS A 407 36.94 57.21 35.96
CA CYS A 407 36.32 58.54 36.12
C CYS A 407 36.51 59.08 37.54
N THR A 408 36.36 58.26 38.57
CA THR A 408 36.58 58.68 39.96
C THR A 408 38.04 59.01 40.22
N ALA A 409 38.99 58.25 39.64
CA ALA A 409 40.41 58.55 39.75
C ALA A 409 40.75 59.89 39.10
N ALA A 410 40.27 60.15 37.89
CA ALA A 410 40.46 61.44 37.20
C ALA A 410 39.80 62.61 37.95
N SER A 411 38.61 62.40 38.52
CA SER A 411 37.96 63.41 39.36
C SER A 411 38.74 63.68 40.64
N ASN A 412 39.29 62.65 41.29
CA ASN A 412 40.08 62.80 42.50
C ASN A 412 41.41 63.52 42.20
N GLU A 413 42.05 63.21 41.08
CA GLU A 413 43.25 63.92 40.62
C GLU A 413 42.95 65.41 40.42
N HIS A 414 41.84 65.74 39.77
CA HIS A 414 41.40 67.13 39.62
C HIS A 414 41.09 67.82 40.96
N VAL A 415 40.46 67.11 41.91
CA VAL A 415 40.24 67.63 43.27
C VAL A 415 41.58 67.92 43.96
N THR A 416 42.56 67.03 43.87
CA THR A 416 43.88 67.26 44.46
C THR A 416 44.63 68.44 43.82
N GLU A 417 44.49 68.65 42.51
CA GLU A 417 45.02 69.83 41.83
C GLU A 417 44.38 71.12 42.35
N LEU A 418 43.04 71.12 42.50
CA LEU A 418 42.29 72.27 43.03
C LEU A 418 42.67 72.56 44.49
N GLU A 419 42.86 71.53 45.32
CA GLU A 419 43.33 71.68 46.71
C GLU A 419 44.73 72.31 46.76
N CYS A 420 45.65 71.89 45.90
CA CYS A 420 46.97 72.52 45.78
C CYS A 420 46.85 73.98 45.36
N ARG A 421 45.99 74.30 44.39
CA ARG A 421 45.76 75.67 43.95
C ARG A 421 45.15 76.55 45.04
N ILE A 422 44.25 76.01 45.84
CA ILE A 422 43.67 76.70 47.00
C ILE A 422 44.77 77.04 48.01
N LYS A 423 45.65 76.09 48.35
CA LYS A 423 46.78 76.33 49.26
C LYS A 423 47.70 77.45 48.76
N GLU A 424 48.04 77.45 47.47
CA GLU A 424 48.83 78.54 46.88
C GLU A 424 48.15 79.91 47.01
N LEU A 425 46.82 79.97 46.79
CA LEU A 425 46.05 81.21 46.93
C LEU A 425 45.95 81.66 48.39
N GLU A 426 45.81 80.73 49.33
CA GLU A 426 45.82 81.01 50.76
C GLU A 426 47.16 81.61 51.22
N GLU A 427 48.28 81.05 50.76
CA GLU A 427 49.63 81.58 51.01
C GLU A 427 49.80 83.01 50.46
N GLN A 428 49.31 83.27 49.24
CA GLN A 428 49.31 84.63 48.66
C GLN A 428 48.47 85.61 49.48
N LEU A 429 47.33 85.17 50.00
CA LEU A 429 46.45 85.98 50.84
C LEU A 429 47.12 86.34 52.18
N ILE A 430 47.82 85.39 52.79
CA ILE A 430 48.60 85.62 54.01
C ILE A 430 49.68 86.67 53.75
N PHE A 431 50.45 86.52 52.67
CA PHE A 431 51.50 87.48 52.29
C PHE A 431 50.94 88.90 52.08
N LEU A 432 49.79 89.04 51.42
CA LEU A 432 49.13 90.34 51.22
C LEU A 432 48.64 90.97 52.53
N ARG A 433 48.12 90.16 53.46
CA ARG A 433 47.69 90.62 54.79
C ARG A 433 48.88 91.14 55.59
N GLU A 434 50.01 90.44 55.60
CA GLU A 434 51.25 90.87 56.26
C GLU A 434 51.80 92.18 55.68
N ARG A 435 51.69 92.37 54.36
CA ARG A 435 52.09 93.62 53.71
C ARG A 435 51.18 94.81 54.09
N SER A 436 49.87 94.57 54.19
CA SER A 436 48.89 95.61 54.55
C SER A 436 49.06 96.11 55.97
N THR A 437 49.31 95.22 56.94
CA THR A 437 49.53 95.62 58.34
C THR A 437 50.77 96.51 58.47
N HIS A 438 51.84 96.20 57.73
CA HIS A 438 53.05 97.01 57.72
C HIS A 438 52.84 98.46 57.23
N LEU A 439 51.94 98.67 56.26
CA LEU A 439 51.61 100.01 55.75
C LEU A 439 50.80 100.84 56.76
N VAL A 440 49.87 100.23 57.49
CA VAL A 440 49.07 100.92 58.51
C VAL A 440 49.95 101.39 59.68
N ASP A 441 50.95 100.59 60.07
CA ASP A 441 51.92 100.97 61.11
C ASP A 441 52.80 102.17 60.70
N MET A 442 53.01 102.37 59.39
CA MET A 442 53.72 103.53 58.85
C MET A 442 52.88 104.81 58.88
N GLU A 443 51.58 104.73 58.61
CA GLU A 443 50.67 105.90 58.69
C GLU A 443 50.44 106.37 60.13
N ARG A 444 50.30 105.45 61.09
CA ARG A 444 50.15 105.80 62.52
C ARG A 444 51.31 106.64 63.05
N LYS A 445 52.51 106.52 62.46
CA LYS A 445 53.70 107.29 62.84
C LYS A 445 53.72 108.72 62.27
N ARG A 446 52.88 109.06 61.27
CA ARG A 446 52.87 110.38 60.61
C ARG A 446 51.85 111.38 61.18
N CYS A 447 50.89 110.97 62.01
CA CYS A 447 49.75 111.80 62.40
C CYS A 447 49.92 112.61 63.72
N PHE A 448 51.14 112.87 64.19
CA PHE A 448 51.38 113.59 65.46
C PHE A 448 51.56 115.12 65.35
N GLU A 449 51.55 115.71 64.14
CA GLU A 449 51.83 117.14 63.94
C GLU A 449 50.69 117.87 63.20
N TYR A 450 49.60 118.23 63.90
CA TYR A 450 48.91 119.52 63.66
C TYR A 450 47.74 119.76 64.65
N ILE A 451 47.83 120.83 65.45
CA ILE A 451 46.67 121.48 66.11
C ILE A 451 46.84 122.98 65.90
N PRO A 452 45.80 123.69 65.44
CA PRO A 452 45.58 125.02 66.01
C PRO A 452 44.13 125.32 66.44
N SER A 453 44.09 126.22 67.40
CA SER A 453 43.05 126.70 68.30
C SER A 453 42.21 127.90 67.79
N ARG A 454 41.13 128.16 68.53
CA ARG A 454 40.00 129.10 68.36
C ARG A 454 40.31 130.61 68.40
N GLU A 455 39.34 131.35 67.80
CA GLU A 455 38.74 132.68 68.14
C GLU A 455 39.68 133.91 68.19
N SER A 456 39.40 135.11 67.64
CA SER A 456 38.19 135.79 67.16
C SER A 456 38.57 137.03 66.30
N GLU A 457 37.85 137.27 65.21
CA GLU A 457 37.39 138.56 64.63
C GLU A 457 37.10 138.35 63.12
N PRO A 458 36.07 139.01 62.53
CA PRO A 458 35.64 138.73 61.15
C PRO A 458 36.73 139.00 60.13
N SER A 459 37.35 137.93 59.65
CA SER A 459 38.22 137.94 58.46
C SER A 459 37.38 138.23 57.21
N ASP A 460 37.99 138.67 56.11
CA ASP A 460 37.35 138.77 54.78
C ASP A 460 36.52 137.52 54.42
N ARG A 461 36.91 136.37 54.97
CA ARG A 461 36.17 135.10 54.91
C ARG A 461 34.76 135.17 55.49
N GLU A 462 34.53 135.87 56.59
CA GLU A 462 33.18 136.06 57.16
C GLU A 462 32.31 136.97 56.27
N THR A 463 32.91 137.91 55.53
CA THR A 463 32.18 138.70 54.53
C THR A 463 31.88 137.93 53.24
N GLU A 464 32.76 137.02 52.83
CA GLU A 464 32.47 136.02 51.80
C GLU A 464 31.36 135.08 52.23
N ILE A 465 31.39 134.59 53.47
CA ILE A 465 30.31 133.79 54.07
C ILE A 465 29.00 134.58 54.07
N TRP A 466 29.02 135.90 54.29
CA TRP A 466 27.80 136.72 54.22
C TRP A 466 27.27 136.86 52.77
N LYS A 467 28.15 136.98 51.78
CA LYS A 467 27.76 136.95 50.34
C LYS A 467 27.24 135.57 49.95
N GLU A 468 27.86 134.50 50.41
CA GLU A 468 27.38 133.12 50.27
C GLU A 468 26.03 132.95 50.97
N LEU A 469 25.82 133.58 52.13
CA LEU A 469 24.55 133.52 52.86
C LEU A 469 23.43 134.24 52.10
N GLN A 470 23.75 135.31 51.39
CA GLN A 470 22.79 135.98 50.52
C GLN A 470 22.53 135.21 49.21
N ALA A 471 23.55 134.55 48.65
CA ALA A 471 23.40 133.65 47.51
C ALA A 471 22.57 132.42 47.86
N THR A 472 22.78 131.83 49.04
CA THR A 472 22.00 130.71 49.57
C THR A 472 20.56 131.13 49.89
N ARG A 473 20.32 132.38 50.31
CA ARG A 473 18.95 132.91 50.46
C ARG A 473 18.20 132.98 49.13
N VAL A 474 18.87 133.39 48.04
CA VAL A 474 18.29 133.38 46.69
C VAL A 474 18.09 131.95 46.18
N ALA A 475 19.03 131.05 46.45
CA ALA A 475 18.89 129.63 46.12
C ALA A 475 17.74 128.97 46.89
N LEU A 476 17.53 129.35 48.15
CA LEU A 476 16.42 128.88 48.97
C LEU A 476 15.08 129.35 48.40
N SER A 477 14.97 130.61 47.97
CA SER A 477 13.75 131.11 47.30
C SER A 477 13.45 130.34 46.01
N ARG A 478 14.47 129.97 45.23
CA ARG A 478 14.28 129.12 44.03
C ARG A 478 13.85 127.69 44.40
N ALA A 479 14.44 127.12 45.44
CA ALA A 479 14.05 125.82 45.94
C ALA A 479 12.60 125.83 46.49
N GLU A 480 12.16 126.91 47.13
CA GLU A 480 10.77 127.08 47.56
C GLU A 480 9.81 127.17 46.37
N ASP A 481 10.21 127.82 45.28
CA ASP A 481 9.45 127.87 44.03
C ASP A 481 9.38 126.50 43.35
N GLU A 482 10.46 125.73 43.35
CA GLU A 482 10.51 124.34 42.87
C GLU A 482 9.63 123.42 43.72
N VAL A 483 9.60 123.58 45.05
CA VAL A 483 8.68 122.83 45.92
C VAL A 483 7.22 123.19 45.64
N ARG A 484 6.93 124.46 45.34
CA ARG A 484 5.57 124.87 44.91
C ARG A 484 5.20 124.27 43.56
N HIS A 485 6.15 124.19 42.62
CA HIS A 485 5.95 123.54 41.32
C HIS A 485 5.74 122.03 41.48
N CYS A 486 6.58 121.34 42.25
CA CYS A 486 6.41 119.93 42.57
C CYS A 486 5.09 119.61 43.29
N LYS A 487 4.59 120.51 44.14
CA LYS A 487 3.26 120.37 44.75
C LYS A 487 2.14 120.51 43.70
N ALA A 488 2.24 121.48 42.80
CA ALA A 488 1.30 121.61 41.70
C ALA A 488 1.32 120.39 40.75
N ASP A 489 2.50 119.84 40.47
CA ASP A 489 2.66 118.62 39.68
C ASP A 489 2.12 117.39 40.41
N LYS A 490 2.34 117.28 41.72
CA LYS A 490 1.73 116.24 42.55
C LYS A 490 0.21 116.32 42.53
N ASP A 491 -0.37 117.52 42.63
CA ASP A 491 -1.82 117.71 42.59
C ASP A 491 -2.38 117.44 41.19
N SER A 492 -1.64 117.78 40.13
CA SER A 492 -1.94 117.41 38.73
C SER A 492 -1.88 115.89 38.52
N PHE A 493 -0.90 115.22 39.13
CA PHE A 493 -0.73 113.77 39.08
C PHE A 493 -1.82 113.05 39.87
N LEU A 494 -2.20 113.55 41.05
CA LEU A 494 -3.31 113.04 41.84
C LEU A 494 -4.65 113.23 41.13
N ASN A 495 -4.86 114.37 40.47
CA ASN A 495 -6.04 114.58 39.63
C ASN A 495 -6.05 113.65 38.41
N SER A 496 -4.90 113.40 37.78
CA SER A 496 -4.78 112.42 36.70
C SER A 496 -5.02 110.99 37.18
N LEU A 497 -4.50 110.61 38.35
CA LEU A 497 -4.77 109.32 39.00
C LEU A 497 -6.24 109.17 39.37
N SER A 498 -6.88 110.24 39.86
CA SER A 498 -8.31 110.22 40.18
C SER A 498 -9.18 110.11 38.92
N LYS A 499 -8.76 110.72 37.81
CA LYS A 499 -9.40 110.58 36.49
C LYS A 499 -9.22 109.17 35.91
N ILE A 500 -8.02 108.60 36.02
CA ILE A 500 -7.72 107.22 35.61
C ILE A 500 -8.52 106.23 36.49
N ALA A 501 -8.59 106.45 37.80
CA ALA A 501 -9.37 105.61 38.71
C ALA A 501 -10.89 105.68 38.44
N GLN A 502 -11.41 106.81 37.95
CA GLN A 502 -12.82 106.93 37.54
C GLN A 502 -13.10 106.40 36.12
N GLU A 503 -12.14 106.47 35.19
CA GLU A 503 -12.27 105.93 33.83
C GLU A 503 -11.99 104.41 33.74
N GLU A 504 -11.33 103.79 34.72
CA GLU A 504 -11.01 102.35 34.70
C GLU A 504 -12.00 101.44 35.45
N GLY A 505 -12.87 101.98 36.31
CA GLY A 505 -13.63 101.16 37.27
C GLY A 505 -15.00 100.61 36.84
N GLY A 506 -15.61 101.09 35.75
CA GLY A 506 -16.97 100.67 35.36
C GLY A 506 -17.00 99.75 34.14
N ASP A 507 -16.31 100.17 33.07
CA ASP A 507 -16.50 99.58 31.74
C ASP A 507 -15.47 98.50 31.42
N LYS A 508 -14.27 98.56 32.02
CA LYS A 508 -13.19 97.59 31.77
C LYS A 508 -13.41 96.27 32.52
N GLU A 509 -13.91 96.32 33.75
CA GLU A 509 -14.23 95.12 34.53
C GLU A 509 -15.40 94.35 33.91
N ASP A 510 -16.48 95.03 33.51
CA ASP A 510 -17.61 94.40 32.83
C ASP A 510 -17.24 93.89 31.42
N LYS A 511 -16.39 94.61 30.67
CA LYS A 511 -15.85 94.11 29.39
C LYS A 511 -14.92 92.92 29.59
N MET A 512 -14.09 92.92 30.63
CA MET A 512 -13.21 91.80 30.96
C MET A 512 -14.03 90.58 31.42
N ALA A 513 -15.06 90.77 32.22
CA ALA A 513 -15.98 89.72 32.63
C ALA A 513 -16.75 89.14 31.43
N ALA A 514 -17.26 89.99 30.53
CA ALA A 514 -17.91 89.55 29.30
C ALA A 514 -16.94 88.83 28.34
N GLU A 515 -15.69 89.29 28.23
CA GLU A 515 -14.68 88.63 27.41
C GLU A 515 -14.23 87.29 28.02
N LEU A 516 -14.10 87.22 29.35
CA LEU A 516 -13.82 85.97 30.07
C LEU A 516 -14.98 84.97 29.90
N LEU A 517 -16.24 85.41 30.04
CA LEU A 517 -17.40 84.58 29.77
C LEU A 517 -17.46 84.11 28.31
N SER A 518 -17.13 84.98 27.35
CA SER A 518 -17.03 84.62 25.93
C SER A 518 -15.92 83.60 25.68
N ARG A 519 -14.76 83.77 26.32
CA ARG A 519 -13.64 82.81 26.25
C ARG A 519 -14.00 81.49 26.92
N GLU A 520 -14.68 81.52 28.06
CA GLU A 520 -15.17 80.33 28.77
C GLU A 520 -16.21 79.58 27.95
N GLN A 521 -17.15 80.29 27.32
CA GLN A 521 -18.11 79.70 26.40
C GLN A 521 -17.43 79.11 25.15
N LYS A 522 -16.35 79.73 24.65
CA LYS A 522 -15.54 79.18 23.56
C LYS A 522 -14.76 77.95 24.01
N ILE A 523 -14.22 77.94 25.23
CA ILE A 523 -13.57 76.76 25.83
C ILE A 523 -14.57 75.63 25.99
N MET A 524 -15.79 75.88 26.48
CA MET A 524 -16.85 74.86 26.56
C MET A 524 -17.22 74.29 25.20
N LYS A 525 -17.34 75.12 24.14
CA LYS A 525 -17.59 74.64 22.78
C LYS A 525 -16.43 73.80 22.24
N LEU A 526 -15.19 74.20 22.50
CA LEU A 526 -14.02 73.42 22.11
C LEU A 526 -13.94 72.10 22.89
N GLN A 527 -14.29 72.10 24.17
CA GLN A 527 -14.36 70.90 24.98
C GLN A 527 -15.42 69.94 24.45
N GLN A 528 -16.60 70.45 24.10
CA GLN A 528 -17.64 69.64 23.46
C GLN A 528 -17.16 69.03 22.13
N VAL A 529 -16.47 69.80 21.29
CA VAL A 529 -15.89 69.29 20.03
C VAL A 529 -14.81 68.24 20.30
N ILE A 530 -13.97 68.40 21.33
CA ILE A 530 -12.98 67.41 21.73
C ILE A 530 -13.68 66.12 22.19
N ASP A 531 -14.72 66.23 23.02
CA ASP A 531 -15.47 65.08 23.52
C ASP A 531 -16.18 64.34 22.36
N GLU A 532 -16.76 65.09 21.41
CA GLU A 532 -17.34 64.54 20.16
C GLU A 532 -16.27 63.85 19.29
N GLN A 533 -15.07 64.43 19.16
CA GLN A 533 -13.96 63.83 18.43
C GLN A 533 -13.45 62.55 19.10
N GLN A 534 -13.36 62.53 20.43
CA GLN A 534 -12.97 61.33 21.19
C GLN A 534 -14.01 60.22 21.04
N GLU A 535 -15.30 60.55 21.04
CA GLU A 535 -16.34 59.55 20.81
C GLU A 535 -16.30 59.03 19.36
N ASN A 536 -16.06 59.89 18.38
CA ASN A 536 -15.84 59.47 17.00
C ASN A 536 -14.58 58.59 16.84
N GLU A 537 -13.50 58.88 17.57
CA GLU A 537 -12.31 58.03 17.61
C GLU A 537 -12.65 56.65 18.19
N LYS A 538 -13.39 56.56 19.29
CA LYS A 538 -13.83 55.27 19.84
C LYS A 538 -14.70 54.48 18.85
N ILE A 539 -15.64 55.14 18.17
CA ILE A 539 -16.47 54.51 17.13
C ILE A 539 -15.58 54.01 15.98
N MET A 540 -14.59 54.82 15.57
CA MET A 540 -13.65 54.45 14.52
C MET A 540 -12.76 53.27 14.94
N GLU A 541 -12.20 53.29 16.15
CA GLU A 541 -11.45 52.16 16.73
C GLU A 541 -12.31 50.89 16.78
N HIS A 542 -13.55 50.99 17.24
CA HIS A 542 -14.47 49.87 17.25
C HIS A 542 -14.69 49.33 15.84
N SER A 543 -15.01 50.18 14.87
CA SER A 543 -15.19 49.77 13.47
C SER A 543 -13.91 49.17 12.86
N MET A 544 -12.73 49.68 13.22
CA MET A 544 -11.45 49.15 12.78
C MET A 544 -11.24 47.74 13.34
N THR A 545 -11.52 47.52 14.62
CA THR A 545 -11.45 46.17 15.21
C THR A 545 -12.48 45.21 14.59
N GLU A 546 -13.68 45.69 14.25
CA GLU A 546 -14.68 44.88 13.53
C GLU A 546 -14.18 44.49 12.13
N TYR A 547 -13.60 45.43 11.37
CA TYR A 547 -13.01 45.13 10.06
C TYR A 547 -11.80 44.21 10.15
N GLU A 548 -10.95 44.36 11.16
CA GLU A 548 -9.84 43.45 11.42
C GLU A 548 -10.32 42.04 11.76
N ASN A 549 -11.37 41.93 12.57
CA ASN A 549 -12.02 40.65 12.89
C ASN A 549 -12.67 40.02 11.66
N GLN A 550 -13.38 40.80 10.84
CA GLN A 550 -13.93 40.33 9.56
C GLN A 550 -12.82 39.89 8.60
N LEU A 551 -11.71 40.63 8.53
CA LEU A 551 -10.57 40.26 7.71
C LEU A 551 -9.88 39.00 8.23
N ALA A 552 -9.77 38.83 9.54
CA ALA A 552 -9.26 37.60 10.17
C ALA A 552 -10.19 36.41 9.88
N ALA A 553 -11.51 36.60 9.99
CA ALA A 553 -12.51 35.60 9.64
C ALA A 553 -12.44 35.21 8.15
N LEU A 554 -12.38 36.19 7.24
CA LEU A 554 -12.21 35.96 5.80
C LEU A 554 -10.87 35.30 5.47
N ARG A 555 -9.77 35.66 6.15
CA ARG A 555 -8.48 34.97 6.00
C ARG A 555 -8.58 33.51 6.45
N LEU A 556 -9.32 33.24 7.51
CA LEU A 556 -9.53 31.91 8.05
C LEU A 556 -10.46 31.10 7.12
N GLU A 557 -11.50 31.71 6.57
CA GLU A 557 -12.37 31.14 5.54
C GLU A 557 -11.60 30.87 4.25
N VAL A 558 -10.78 31.79 3.75
CA VAL A 558 -9.88 31.55 2.61
C VAL A 558 -8.88 30.44 2.90
N LYS A 559 -8.39 30.32 4.13
CA LYS A 559 -7.52 29.20 4.55
C LYS A 559 -8.31 27.88 4.60
N GLN A 560 -9.56 27.91 5.04
CA GLN A 560 -10.47 26.75 5.02
C GLN A 560 -10.85 26.36 3.59
N LEU A 561 -11.10 27.33 2.71
CA LEU A 561 -11.39 27.13 1.28
C LEU A 561 -10.15 26.64 0.53
N ARG A 562 -8.95 27.12 0.86
CA ARG A 562 -7.69 26.54 0.38
C ARG A 562 -7.44 25.13 0.91
N ASN A 563 -7.85 24.84 2.15
CA ASN A 563 -7.85 23.49 2.68
C ASN A 563 -8.92 22.61 1.99
N TYR A 564 -10.06 23.18 1.62
CA TYR A 564 -11.05 22.53 0.75
C TYR A 564 -10.49 22.32 -0.67
N GLU A 565 -9.66 23.24 -1.19
CA GLU A 565 -8.90 23.04 -2.43
C GLU A 565 -7.80 21.96 -2.27
N LEU A 566 -7.36 21.64 -1.06
CA LEU A 566 -6.54 20.45 -0.78
C LEU A 566 -7.37 19.16 -0.73
N TYR A 567 -8.69 19.25 -0.50
CA TYR A 567 -9.63 18.13 -0.71
C TYR A 567 -10.12 18.04 -2.16
N THR A 568 -10.07 19.13 -2.94
CA THR A 568 -10.29 19.12 -4.40
C THR A 568 -9.00 19.07 -5.23
N LYS A 569 -7.82 19.01 -4.59
CA LYS A 569 -6.73 18.23 -5.17
C LYS A 569 -7.27 16.83 -5.18
N GLU A 570 -7.85 16.46 -6.32
CA GLU A 570 -8.21 15.09 -6.65
C GLU A 570 -7.13 14.22 -6.03
N ILE A 571 -7.50 13.49 -4.96
CA ILE A 571 -6.76 12.30 -4.58
C ILE A 571 -6.61 11.59 -5.92
N SER A 572 -5.37 11.49 -6.42
CA SER A 572 -5.19 11.04 -7.79
C SER A 572 -5.94 9.72 -7.89
N HIS A 573 -6.63 9.45 -9.00
CA HIS A 573 -7.39 8.20 -9.12
C HIS A 573 -6.54 6.99 -8.69
N GLN A 574 -5.22 7.08 -8.90
CA GLN A 574 -4.23 6.14 -8.42
C GLN A 574 -4.12 6.05 -6.89
N ASP A 575 -4.04 7.18 -6.17
CA ASP A 575 -4.01 7.20 -4.70
C ASP A 575 -5.33 6.65 -4.10
N LEU A 576 -6.46 6.99 -4.73
CA LEU A 576 -7.78 6.50 -4.30
C LEU A 576 -7.94 5.00 -4.60
N GLN A 577 -7.36 4.53 -5.70
CA GLN A 577 -7.31 3.12 -6.06
C GLN A 577 -6.36 2.33 -5.14
N THR A 578 -5.25 2.93 -4.70
CA THR A 578 -4.37 2.31 -3.69
C THR A 578 -5.05 2.26 -2.32
N GLU A 579 -5.77 3.30 -1.91
CA GLU A 579 -6.50 3.31 -0.65
C GLU A 579 -7.66 2.30 -0.68
N LEU A 580 -8.40 2.21 -1.80
CA LEU A 580 -9.41 1.15 -2.01
C LEU A 580 -8.80 -0.25 -1.97
N LEU A 581 -7.62 -0.44 -2.56
CA LEU A 581 -6.92 -1.72 -2.53
C LEU A 581 -6.48 -2.06 -1.11
N GLU A 582 -5.88 -1.11 -0.38
CA GLU A 582 -5.48 -1.28 1.03
C GLU A 582 -6.68 -1.60 1.91
N LEU A 583 -7.79 -0.86 1.78
CA LEU A 583 -9.04 -1.13 2.49
C LEU A 583 -9.62 -2.50 2.11
N SER A 584 -9.58 -2.88 0.83
CA SER A 584 -10.03 -4.21 0.39
C SER A 584 -9.18 -5.33 0.99
N MET A 585 -7.86 -5.12 1.09
CA MET A 585 -6.91 -6.07 1.65
C MET A 585 -7.08 -6.17 3.18
N GLN A 586 -7.35 -5.05 3.86
CA GLN A 586 -7.73 -5.02 5.27
C GLN A 586 -9.06 -5.73 5.51
N VAL A 587 -10.08 -5.50 4.69
CA VAL A 587 -11.36 -6.21 4.78
C VAL A 587 -11.17 -7.70 4.58
N GLU A 588 -10.36 -8.12 3.61
CA GLU A 588 -10.06 -9.52 3.37
C GLU A 588 -9.29 -10.15 4.55
N GLN A 589 -8.31 -9.43 5.11
CA GLN A 589 -7.60 -9.84 6.32
C GLN A 589 -8.56 -10.00 7.50
N LEU A 590 -9.38 -9.00 7.79
CA LEU A 590 -10.38 -9.04 8.87
C LEU A 590 -11.41 -10.16 8.63
N THR A 591 -11.76 -10.45 7.38
CA THR A 591 -12.66 -11.57 7.04
C THR A 591 -12.00 -12.92 7.32
N ARG A 592 -10.71 -13.08 6.98
CA ARG A 592 -9.94 -14.29 7.33
C ARG A 592 -9.78 -14.44 8.84
N GLU A 593 -9.45 -13.35 9.55
CA GLU A 593 -9.34 -13.32 11.02
C GLU A 593 -10.69 -13.67 11.68
N ARG A 594 -11.80 -13.10 11.20
CA ARG A 594 -13.15 -13.47 11.64
C ARG A 594 -13.42 -14.96 11.42
N SER A 595 -13.07 -15.52 10.27
CA SER A 595 -13.27 -16.96 10.00
C SER A 595 -12.42 -17.85 10.92
N ALA A 596 -11.19 -17.44 11.24
CA ALA A 596 -10.33 -18.11 12.20
C ALA A 596 -10.89 -18.02 13.63
N LEU A 597 -11.41 -16.85 14.02
CA LEU A 597 -12.07 -16.67 15.32
C LEU A 597 -13.35 -17.49 15.43
N VAL A 598 -14.17 -17.56 14.38
CA VAL A 598 -15.37 -18.39 14.35
C VAL A 598 -15.03 -19.88 14.46
N THR A 599 -14.01 -20.35 13.74
CA THR A 599 -13.58 -21.77 13.80
C THR A 599 -12.96 -22.14 15.16
N THR A 600 -12.17 -21.24 15.75
CA THR A 600 -11.62 -21.43 17.11
C THR A 600 -12.69 -21.33 18.20
N ALA A 601 -13.68 -20.46 18.06
CA ALA A 601 -14.83 -20.40 18.96
C ALA A 601 -15.67 -21.68 18.88
N ALA A 602 -15.94 -22.18 17.68
CA ALA A 602 -16.67 -23.44 17.47
C ALA A 602 -15.91 -24.64 18.06
N SER A 603 -14.60 -24.74 17.86
CA SER A 603 -13.81 -25.82 18.44
C SER A 603 -13.73 -25.75 19.97
N ARG A 604 -13.65 -24.53 20.53
CA ARG A 604 -13.70 -24.32 21.98
C ARG A 604 -15.07 -24.66 22.57
N ALA A 605 -16.16 -24.31 21.89
CA ALA A 605 -17.52 -24.68 22.31
C ALA A 605 -17.70 -26.21 22.34
N LEU A 606 -17.23 -26.93 21.30
CA LEU A 606 -17.24 -28.40 21.28
C LEU A 606 -16.38 -29.02 22.39
N MET A 607 -15.25 -28.41 22.72
CA MET A 607 -14.40 -28.86 23.83
C MET A 607 -15.09 -28.67 25.18
N LEU A 608 -15.72 -27.51 25.40
CA LEU A 608 -16.50 -27.24 26.62
C LEU A 608 -17.68 -28.21 26.76
N GLU A 609 -18.41 -28.47 25.68
CA GLU A 609 -19.50 -29.46 25.67
C GLU A 609 -19.00 -30.87 26.03
N ARG A 610 -17.82 -31.27 25.55
CA ARG A 610 -17.18 -32.55 25.95
C ARG A 610 -16.81 -32.56 27.44
N HIS A 611 -16.31 -31.45 27.96
CA HIS A 611 -15.98 -31.33 29.39
C HIS A 611 -17.23 -31.35 30.27
N GLU A 612 -18.30 -30.68 29.87
CA GLU A 612 -19.60 -30.70 30.56
C GLU A 612 -20.17 -32.12 30.59
N ARG A 613 -20.22 -32.82 29.44
CA ARG A 613 -20.62 -34.24 29.39
C ARG A 613 -19.75 -35.13 30.28
N SER A 614 -18.45 -34.89 30.34
CA SER A 614 -17.53 -35.62 31.21
C SER A 614 -17.80 -35.32 32.69
N ALA A 615 -18.00 -34.06 33.05
CA ALA A 615 -18.36 -33.63 34.40
C ALA A 615 -19.70 -34.24 34.86
N ASP A 616 -20.69 -34.30 33.98
CA ASP A 616 -21.98 -34.99 34.23
C ASP A 616 -21.79 -36.48 34.49
N LEU A 617 -20.90 -37.15 33.76
CA LEU A 617 -20.56 -38.55 34.02
C LEU A 617 -19.84 -38.71 35.37
N PHE A 618 -18.92 -37.81 35.69
CA PHE A 618 -18.26 -37.80 37.01
C PHE A 618 -19.25 -37.56 38.14
N THR A 619 -20.16 -36.59 38.03
CA THR A 619 -21.16 -36.33 39.07
C THR A 619 -22.11 -37.51 39.25
N LYS A 620 -22.57 -38.14 38.15
CA LYS A 620 -23.36 -39.39 38.19
C LYS A 620 -22.59 -40.52 38.87
N MET A 621 -21.30 -40.70 38.53
CA MET A 621 -20.45 -41.71 39.14
C MET A 621 -20.22 -41.45 40.63
N THR A 622 -19.98 -40.19 41.03
CA THR A 622 -19.83 -39.82 42.43
C THR A 622 -21.14 -40.01 43.20
N ARG A 623 -22.29 -39.68 42.59
CA ARG A 623 -23.61 -39.95 43.20
C ARG A 623 -23.82 -41.46 43.39
N ALA A 624 -23.60 -42.27 42.36
CA ALA A 624 -23.70 -43.72 42.45
C ALA A 624 -22.74 -44.30 43.51
N ARG A 625 -21.51 -43.76 43.62
CA ARG A 625 -20.59 -44.13 44.72
C ARG A 625 -21.14 -43.77 46.08
N ARG A 626 -21.71 -42.57 46.27
CA ARG A 626 -22.33 -42.18 47.55
C ARG A 626 -23.54 -43.03 47.89
N GLU A 627 -24.39 -43.33 46.90
CA GLU A 627 -25.54 -44.22 47.05
C GLU A 627 -25.09 -45.64 47.44
N LEU A 628 -24.06 -46.18 46.79
CA LEU A 628 -23.44 -47.46 47.16
C LEU A 628 -22.84 -47.42 48.57
N THR A 629 -22.12 -46.35 48.94
CA THR A 629 -21.56 -46.18 50.28
C THR A 629 -22.68 -46.12 51.33
N ALA A 630 -23.72 -45.31 51.11
CA ALA A 630 -24.87 -45.22 52.01
C ALA A 630 -25.65 -46.54 52.10
N PHE A 631 -25.70 -47.30 51.01
CA PHE A 631 -26.31 -48.63 50.98
C PHE A 631 -25.48 -49.65 51.79
N LEU A 632 -24.15 -49.59 51.68
CA LEU A 632 -23.22 -50.42 52.46
C LEU A 632 -23.19 -50.01 53.94
N GLU A 633 -23.37 -48.72 54.27
CA GLU A 633 -23.45 -48.22 55.64
C GLU A 633 -24.78 -48.57 56.34
N ASN A 634 -25.87 -48.73 55.58
CA ASN A 634 -27.21 -49.01 56.11
C ASN A 634 -27.66 -50.48 56.00
N GLY A 635 -26.82 -51.38 55.48
CA GLY A 635 -27.17 -52.79 55.29
C GLY A 635 -26.12 -53.73 55.90
N THR A 636 -26.50 -54.48 56.94
CA THR A 636 -25.65 -55.54 57.52
C THR A 636 -25.60 -56.84 56.73
N ASP A 637 -26.24 -56.93 55.56
CA ASP A 637 -26.04 -58.00 54.58
C ASP A 637 -26.44 -57.50 53.18
N PRO A 638 -25.68 -57.80 52.11
CA PRO A 638 -26.08 -57.44 50.76
C PRO A 638 -27.38 -58.19 50.41
N PRO A 639 -28.48 -57.51 50.00
CA PRO A 639 -29.65 -58.22 49.52
C PRO A 639 -29.27 -59.07 48.31
N ALA A 640 -29.78 -60.29 48.26
CA ALA A 640 -29.58 -61.20 47.16
C ALA A 640 -29.86 -60.47 45.84
N ILE A 641 -28.81 -60.25 45.04
CA ILE A 641 -28.91 -59.56 43.76
C ILE A 641 -29.93 -60.34 42.93
N SER A 642 -31.09 -59.72 42.71
CA SER A 642 -32.12 -60.28 41.82
C SER A 642 -31.47 -60.71 40.52
N TYR A 643 -31.77 -61.93 40.06
CA TYR A 643 -31.19 -62.52 38.84
C TYR A 643 -31.32 -61.59 37.62
N ASN A 644 -32.38 -60.77 37.59
CA ASN A 644 -32.60 -59.76 36.56
C ASN A 644 -31.58 -58.60 36.63
N LEU A 645 -31.23 -58.13 37.83
CA LEU A 645 -30.22 -57.08 38.02
C LEU A 645 -28.81 -57.61 37.69
N HIS A 646 -28.50 -58.86 38.04
CA HIS A 646 -27.22 -59.50 37.73
C HIS A 646 -27.02 -59.66 36.20
N THR A 647 -28.06 -60.07 35.48
CA THR A 647 -28.00 -60.22 34.01
C THR A 647 -27.86 -58.86 33.31
N GLU A 648 -28.47 -57.80 33.84
CA GLU A 648 -28.35 -56.45 33.31
C GLU A 648 -26.98 -55.83 33.58
N ILE A 649 -26.43 -56.01 34.78
CA ILE A 649 -25.04 -55.63 35.12
C ILE A 649 -24.06 -56.41 34.25
N SER A 650 -24.27 -57.71 34.05
CA SER A 650 -23.43 -58.53 33.18
C SER A 650 -23.47 -58.04 31.73
N ARG A 651 -24.65 -57.74 31.18
CA ARG A 651 -24.78 -57.14 29.83
C ARG A 651 -24.09 -55.79 29.72
N SER A 652 -24.27 -54.92 30.72
CA SER A 652 -23.62 -53.60 30.77
C SER A 652 -22.09 -53.72 30.82
N LEU A 653 -21.58 -54.62 31.66
CA LEU A 653 -20.15 -54.90 31.78
C LEU A 653 -19.58 -55.46 30.47
N THR A 654 -20.26 -56.43 29.83
CA THR A 654 -19.85 -56.95 28.52
C THR A 654 -19.84 -55.85 27.46
N SER A 655 -20.85 -54.98 27.43
CA SER A 655 -20.89 -53.82 26.52
C SER A 655 -19.76 -52.83 26.79
N MET A 656 -19.40 -52.60 28.05
CA MET A 656 -18.28 -51.73 28.42
C MET A 656 -16.93 -52.36 28.03
N CYS A 657 -16.76 -53.66 28.26
CA CYS A 657 -15.56 -54.40 27.85
C CYS A 657 -15.40 -54.41 26.32
N ALA A 658 -16.49 -54.56 25.57
CA ALA A 658 -16.48 -54.47 24.11
C ALA A 658 -16.04 -53.08 23.63
N ARG A 659 -16.65 -52.01 24.17
CA ARG A 659 -16.22 -50.63 23.85
C ARG A 659 -14.78 -50.35 24.23
N ALA A 660 -14.32 -50.86 25.38
CA ALA A 660 -12.92 -50.72 25.79
C ALA A 660 -11.98 -51.45 24.82
N ALA A 661 -12.33 -52.67 24.38
CA ALA A 661 -11.56 -53.43 23.40
C ALA A 661 -11.47 -52.72 22.03
N ASP A 662 -12.56 -52.08 21.59
CA ASP A 662 -12.59 -51.29 20.36
C ASP A 662 -11.67 -50.06 20.48
N THR A 663 -11.74 -49.33 21.60
CA THR A 663 -10.85 -48.18 21.82
C THR A 663 -9.38 -48.58 21.89
N TRP A 664 -9.06 -49.73 22.50
CA TRP A 664 -7.69 -50.27 22.53
C TRP A 664 -7.18 -50.69 21.15
N SER A 665 -8.06 -51.24 20.31
CA SER A 665 -7.72 -51.61 18.93
C SER A 665 -7.50 -50.37 18.07
N ALA A 666 -8.33 -49.34 18.22
CA ALA A 666 -8.14 -48.04 17.57
C ALA A 666 -6.83 -47.36 17.98
N LEU A 667 -6.48 -47.40 19.28
CA LEU A 667 -5.23 -46.84 19.77
C LEU A 667 -4.00 -47.58 19.22
N ARG A 668 -4.07 -48.92 19.10
CA ARG A 668 -3.01 -49.71 18.45
C ARG A 668 -2.84 -49.35 16.97
N ALA A 669 -3.95 -49.13 16.25
CA ALA A 669 -3.91 -48.72 14.85
C ALA A 669 -3.26 -47.33 14.69
N GLU A 670 -3.62 -46.36 15.55
CA GLU A 670 -2.99 -45.04 15.53
C GLU A 670 -1.50 -45.10 15.89
N ARG A 671 -1.11 -45.91 16.87
CA ARG A 671 0.31 -46.12 17.21
C ARG A 671 1.10 -46.69 16.04
N ALA A 672 0.55 -47.64 15.31
CA ALA A 672 1.18 -48.19 14.10
C ALA A 672 1.30 -47.14 13.00
N ARG A 673 0.27 -46.29 12.81
CA ARG A 673 0.28 -45.18 11.85
C ARG A 673 1.35 -44.15 12.18
N VAL A 674 1.50 -43.80 13.46
CA VAL A 674 2.54 -42.86 13.93
C VAL A 674 3.94 -43.42 13.65
N LEU A 675 4.22 -44.68 14.01
CA LEU A 675 5.52 -45.31 13.72
C LEU A 675 5.84 -45.34 12.22
N HIS A 676 4.83 -45.57 11.38
CA HIS A 676 5.00 -45.53 9.93
C HIS A 676 5.33 -44.12 9.42
N LEU A 677 4.67 -43.09 9.96
CA LEU A 677 4.95 -41.69 9.63
C LEU A 677 6.35 -41.27 10.10
N GLU A 678 6.78 -41.67 11.30
CA GLU A 678 8.13 -41.40 11.80
C GLU A 678 9.20 -42.02 10.89
N SER A 679 9.00 -43.26 10.46
CA SER A 679 9.88 -43.93 9.48
C SER A 679 9.92 -43.19 8.13
N ALA A 680 8.76 -42.74 7.63
CA ALA A 680 8.67 -42.00 6.37
C ALA A 680 9.36 -40.62 6.45
N VAL A 681 9.24 -39.92 7.58
CA VAL A 681 9.91 -38.65 7.84
C VAL A 681 11.44 -38.82 7.87
N LEU A 682 11.94 -39.88 8.52
CA LEU A 682 13.37 -40.21 8.52
C LEU A 682 13.89 -40.56 7.11
N ALA A 683 13.12 -41.29 6.32
CA ALA A 683 13.49 -41.57 4.93
C ALA A 683 13.55 -40.29 4.09
N GLN A 684 12.60 -39.37 4.30
CA GLN A 684 12.56 -38.09 3.60
C GLN A 684 13.72 -37.17 4.01
N SER A 685 14.11 -37.14 5.29
CA SER A 685 15.25 -36.33 5.74
C SER A 685 16.57 -36.80 5.12
N LEU A 686 16.78 -38.11 5.07
CA LEU A 686 17.97 -38.72 4.45
C LEU A 686 18.02 -38.48 2.93
N GLN A 687 16.86 -38.46 2.27
CA GLN A 687 16.76 -38.10 0.85
C GLN A 687 17.08 -36.61 0.61
N LEU A 688 16.57 -35.71 1.45
CA LEU A 688 16.89 -34.27 1.37
C LEU A 688 18.38 -34.00 1.59
N GLU A 689 19.03 -34.76 2.47
CA GLU A 689 20.48 -34.67 2.66
C GLU A 689 21.26 -35.06 1.40
N LYS A 690 20.86 -36.15 0.73
CA LYS A 690 21.42 -36.56 -0.57
C LYS A 690 21.21 -35.49 -1.65
N GLU A 691 20.00 -34.96 -1.77
CA GLU A 691 19.68 -33.87 -2.70
C GLU A 691 20.51 -32.61 -2.40
N GLY A 692 20.73 -32.29 -1.12
CA GLY A 692 21.60 -31.20 -0.67
C GLY A 692 23.07 -31.38 -1.10
N ARG A 693 23.60 -32.60 -1.01
CA ARG A 693 24.95 -32.93 -1.50
C ARG A 693 25.05 -32.79 -3.03
N VAL A 694 24.03 -33.22 -3.77
CA VAL A 694 23.99 -33.07 -5.23
C VAL A 694 23.90 -31.59 -5.63
N ARG A 695 23.04 -30.80 -4.95
CA ARG A 695 22.91 -29.36 -5.21
C ARG A 695 24.23 -28.63 -4.98
N THR A 696 24.94 -28.94 -3.89
CA THR A 696 26.26 -28.34 -3.62
C THR A 696 27.31 -28.76 -4.65
N GLN A 697 27.30 -30.01 -5.14
CA GLN A 697 28.16 -30.41 -6.26
C GLN A 697 27.84 -29.67 -7.56
N LEU A 698 26.56 -29.47 -7.88
CA LEU A 698 26.13 -28.71 -9.06
C LEU A 698 26.51 -27.23 -8.96
N GLU A 699 26.37 -26.60 -7.79
CA GLU A 699 26.83 -25.22 -7.57
C GLU A 699 28.36 -25.10 -7.71
N ARG A 700 29.14 -26.08 -7.21
CA ARG A 700 30.59 -26.13 -7.47
C ARG A 700 30.90 -26.27 -8.96
N ARG A 701 30.14 -27.07 -9.70
CA ARG A 701 30.34 -27.22 -11.15
C ARG A 701 29.95 -25.95 -11.92
N LYS A 702 28.85 -25.31 -11.52
CA LYS A 702 28.39 -24.02 -12.07
C LYS A 702 29.45 -22.94 -11.87
N THR A 703 29.97 -22.77 -10.65
CA THR A 703 31.03 -21.79 -10.36
C THR A 703 32.32 -22.07 -11.13
N LEU A 704 32.69 -23.33 -11.35
CA LEU A 704 33.82 -23.70 -12.22
C LEU A 704 33.57 -23.29 -13.69
N LEU A 705 32.37 -23.56 -14.21
CA LEU A 705 31.98 -23.17 -15.57
C LEU A 705 31.91 -21.65 -15.73
N GLU A 706 31.40 -20.91 -14.75
CA GLU A 706 31.40 -19.45 -14.75
C GLU A 706 32.82 -18.89 -14.82
N ARG A 707 33.76 -19.44 -14.04
CA ARG A 707 35.19 -19.08 -14.10
C ARG A 707 35.82 -19.41 -15.46
N GLU A 708 35.39 -20.48 -16.10
CA GLU A 708 35.86 -20.89 -17.43
C GLU A 708 35.30 -20.00 -18.54
N ILE A 709 34.02 -19.59 -18.45
CA ILE A 709 33.40 -18.59 -19.33
C ILE A 709 34.10 -17.24 -19.17
N VAL A 710 34.43 -16.82 -17.95
CA VAL A 710 35.18 -15.58 -17.73
C VAL A 710 36.58 -15.67 -18.35
N ARG A 711 37.30 -16.79 -18.18
CA ARG A 711 38.61 -17.02 -18.80
C ARG A 711 38.54 -16.99 -20.34
N THR A 712 37.57 -17.68 -20.94
CA THR A 712 37.39 -17.69 -22.41
C THR A 712 36.98 -16.34 -22.96
N ARG A 713 36.18 -15.54 -22.25
CA ARG A 713 35.89 -14.15 -22.64
C ARG A 713 37.14 -13.26 -22.60
N HIS A 714 38.03 -13.47 -21.64
CA HIS A 714 39.28 -12.72 -21.55
C HIS A 714 40.25 -13.10 -22.68
N THR A 715 40.35 -14.37 -23.07
CA THR A 715 41.20 -14.81 -24.19
C THR A 715 40.68 -14.33 -25.56
N VAL A 716 39.36 -14.23 -25.74
CA VAL A 716 38.75 -13.67 -26.96
C VAL A 716 38.93 -12.14 -27.04
N SER A 717 38.92 -11.43 -25.90
CA SER A 717 39.23 -9.99 -25.86
C SER A 717 40.71 -9.69 -26.13
N THR A 718 41.65 -10.51 -25.63
CA THR A 718 43.08 -10.31 -25.91
C THR A 718 43.45 -10.66 -27.35
N SER A 719 42.81 -11.63 -27.99
CA SER A 719 43.07 -11.95 -29.41
C SER A 719 42.61 -10.85 -30.37
N LYS A 720 41.56 -10.08 -30.02
CA LYS A 720 41.14 -8.89 -30.78
C LYS A 720 42.11 -7.72 -30.64
N ILE A 721 42.76 -7.57 -29.49
CA ILE A 721 43.77 -6.52 -29.27
C ILE A 721 45.05 -6.79 -30.05
N VAL A 722 45.44 -8.06 -30.20
CA VAL A 722 46.64 -8.44 -30.98
C VAL A 722 46.40 -8.24 -32.49
N LYS A 723 45.20 -8.53 -33.02
CA LYS A 723 44.87 -8.29 -34.44
C LYS A 723 44.76 -6.81 -34.83
N ASN A 724 44.46 -5.92 -33.89
CA ASN A 724 44.40 -4.48 -34.17
C ASN A 724 45.77 -3.79 -34.10
N ARG A 725 46.80 -4.41 -33.52
CA ARG A 725 48.18 -3.89 -33.58
C ARG A 725 48.91 -4.25 -34.88
N SER A 726 48.54 -5.32 -35.57
CA SER A 726 49.16 -5.71 -36.85
C SER A 726 48.61 -4.96 -38.07
N LEU A 727 47.76 -3.95 -37.87
CA LEU A 727 47.12 -3.16 -38.94
C LEU A 727 47.50 -1.67 -38.90
N VAL A 728 48.46 -1.29 -38.06
CA VAL A 728 48.98 0.09 -37.96
C VAL A 728 50.42 0.22 -38.48
N ASP A 729 51.12 -0.90 -38.75
CA ASP A 729 52.44 -0.91 -39.38
C ASP A 729 52.38 -1.56 -40.78
N ILE A 730 51.75 -0.90 -41.76
CA ILE A 730 52.04 -0.99 -43.21
C ILE A 730 51.81 0.39 -43.83
#